data_AF-A0A1R3G2E6-F1
#
_entry.id   AF-A0A1R3G2E6-F1
#
_cell.length_a   1.000
_cell.length_b   1.000
_cell.length_c   1.000
_cell.angle_alpha   90.00
_cell.angle_beta   90.00
_cell.angle_gamma   90.00
#
_symmetry.space_group_name_H-M   'P 1'
#
loop_
_entity.id
_entity.type
_entity.pdbx_description
1 polymer ?
#
loop_
_entity_poly.entity_id
_entity_poly.type
_entity_poly.pdbx_seq_one_letter_code
_entity_poly.pdbx_strand_id
1 'polypeptide(L)'
;MAASASISLHHVCGRFTYPRRERGYHHGKRWWQQPTPRPKYRFRPINASVEAPAFPLLQPPAPEESPSLLEPADPDFYKIGYVRSMRAYGIQFKEGPDGFGVYASKDVEPLRRARVVMEIPLELMLTIRQKLPWMFFPDIVPIGHPIFDIINSTNPETDSDLRMACLLLYALDRDDNFWQLYGDFLPSADECTSLLLATEEDLSELQDADLASTMRNQQKRAFEFWQKNWHSGVPLKIKRLARDPERFIWAVSIAQSRCINMQVRIGALVQDANMLIPYADMLNHSYQPNCFLHWRFKDRMVEVMINAGQRIKKGDENPWDSIPFSGNAQIHLDSFLSVFNISGLPDEYYHNSQLADSGDNFVDGAVIAAARTLPTWSDGDVPPIPTMERKAVKELQEECQQMLAQFPTTSKQDQKLLDSMPDPRRSFETAIKYRLHRKLFIEKIRLINSSVPGFRWDRNWLIVNQKGRAYTQRVEPKLALVEVHLPKEAFSEGWEPTKTSYMEIKAPGMDLLKIPLSKPPEISDGVSVWEWSGSALDEGDEASEWFTTYIGKPSRLVRFNAASECRPVDPVYANGHNIMFSDGFPFMMISQESLDALNKLLKEPVPINRFRPNILVGGCEPFAEDLWTEIKISEFSFKGVRLCSRCKMPTINQDTAIAGPEPNETLMKVRSDKVLRPDKKQQGKFYFGQNLVCTDNLSAKKGKMVKVGDPIFVLQKVSSAAEAAA
;
A
#
# COMPACT_ATOMS: atom_id res chain seq x y z
N MET A 1 24.12 66.85 -19.81
CA MET A 1 22.89 66.85 -19.00
C MET A 1 23.08 65.73 -17.98
N ALA A 2 23.67 65.99 -16.82
CA ALA A 2 23.14 66.74 -15.67
C ALA A 2 22.14 65.87 -14.86
N ALA A 3 22.39 65.53 -13.59
CA ALA A 3 23.57 65.80 -12.76
C ALA A 3 23.83 64.71 -11.70
N SER A 4 24.99 64.78 -11.06
CA SER A 4 25.49 63.88 -10.01
C SER A 4 24.87 64.13 -8.63
N ALA A 5 24.82 63.10 -7.78
CA ALA A 5 25.35 63.16 -6.43
C ALA A 5 25.58 61.76 -5.82
N SER A 6 26.73 61.56 -5.17
CA SER A 6 26.97 60.56 -4.14
C SER A 6 27.23 61.28 -2.81
N ILE A 7 27.09 60.61 -1.67
CA ILE A 7 27.90 60.76 -0.43
C ILE A 7 27.37 59.82 0.68
N SER A 8 28.15 59.68 1.76
CA SER A 8 28.18 58.56 2.70
C SER A 8 27.42 58.73 4.02
N LEU A 9 27.29 57.61 4.75
CA LEU A 9 27.44 57.43 6.21
C LEU A 9 27.32 58.66 7.13
N HIS A 10 26.49 58.56 8.19
CA HIS A 10 26.89 59.04 9.51
C HIS A 10 26.18 58.33 10.68
N HIS A 11 26.94 58.07 11.77
CA HIS A 11 26.40 57.75 13.09
C HIS A 11 25.73 58.97 13.74
N VAL A 12 24.63 58.76 14.46
CA VAL A 12 24.23 59.59 15.63
C VAL A 12 23.70 58.68 16.75
N CYS A 13 24.01 59.01 18.00
CA CYS A 13 23.54 58.33 19.21
C CYS A 13 22.46 59.17 19.92
N GLY A 14 21.44 58.53 20.52
CA GLY A 14 20.32 59.23 21.18
C GLY A 14 19.84 58.55 22.46
N ARG A 15 20.23 59.08 23.62
CA ARG A 15 19.64 58.74 24.94
C ARG A 15 18.57 59.76 25.32
N PHE A 16 17.38 59.30 25.71
CA PHE A 16 16.48 59.97 26.68
C PHE A 16 15.75 58.88 27.46
N THR A 17 15.99 58.60 28.75
CA THR A 17 15.86 59.38 30.00
C THR A 17 14.41 59.70 30.42
N TYR A 18 14.03 59.13 31.57
CA TYR A 18 12.76 59.32 32.28
C TYR A 18 12.50 60.75 32.76
N PRO A 19 11.21 61.07 33.01
CA PRO A 19 10.79 61.80 34.20
C PRO A 19 10.24 60.86 35.31
N ARG A 20 10.81 60.96 36.51
CA ARG A 20 10.05 60.83 37.79
C ARG A 20 9.28 62.17 37.99
N ARG A 21 8.39 62.42 38.96
CA ARG A 21 7.93 61.84 40.26
C ARG A 21 6.60 62.57 40.60
N GLU A 22 5.67 62.12 41.44
CA GLU A 22 5.59 62.19 42.93
C GLU A 22 4.24 61.50 43.31
N ARG A 23 4.19 60.50 44.20
CA ARG A 23 3.92 60.57 45.67
C ARG A 23 2.53 61.08 46.11
N GLY A 24 1.74 60.14 46.65
CA GLY A 24 0.62 60.37 47.58
C GLY A 24 0.32 59.09 48.37
N TYR A 25 0.30 59.15 49.70
CA TYR A 25 0.04 58.02 50.61
C TYR A 25 -1.35 58.17 51.26
N HIS A 26 -2.03 57.05 51.60
CA HIS A 26 -2.52 56.77 52.97
C HIS A 26 -3.17 55.36 53.08
N HIS A 27 -3.61 54.99 54.29
CA HIS A 27 -3.90 53.61 54.72
C HIS A 27 -5.32 53.11 54.39
N GLY A 28 -5.49 51.78 54.27
CA GLY A 28 -6.79 51.09 54.27
C GLY A 28 -6.67 49.62 54.67
N LYS A 29 -7.55 49.12 55.56
CA LYS A 29 -7.44 47.78 56.16
C LYS A 29 -8.08 46.66 55.32
N ARG A 30 -7.40 45.51 55.39
CA ARG A 30 -7.68 44.16 54.88
C ARG A 30 -9.04 43.57 55.33
N TRP A 31 -9.63 42.72 54.45
CA TRP A 31 -10.55 41.57 54.68
C TRP A 31 -12.07 41.66 54.38
N TRP A 32 -12.53 40.59 53.70
CA TRP A 32 -13.87 39.97 53.58
C TRP A 32 -15.11 40.75 53.11
N GLN A 33 -15.59 40.41 51.91
CA GLN A 33 -16.94 39.82 51.72
C GLN A 33 -17.01 39.01 50.40
N GLN A 34 -17.90 38.01 50.35
CA GLN A 34 -18.20 37.21 49.15
C GLN A 34 -19.52 37.68 48.51
N PRO A 35 -19.69 37.44 47.20
CA PRO A 35 -20.97 37.02 46.65
C PRO A 35 -21.01 35.52 46.33
N THR A 36 -22.16 34.89 46.53
CA THR A 36 -22.44 33.47 46.24
C THR A 36 -23.29 33.34 44.95
N PRO A 37 -23.91 32.20 44.59
CA PRO A 37 -23.38 31.38 43.50
C PRO A 37 -24.33 31.21 42.30
N ARG A 38 -23.83 30.58 41.23
CA ARG A 38 -24.65 29.97 40.16
C ARG A 38 -24.46 28.44 40.16
N PRO A 39 -25.42 27.65 39.64
CA PRO A 39 -25.75 26.35 40.22
C PRO A 39 -24.78 25.22 39.88
N LYS A 40 -24.63 24.29 40.82
CA LYS A 40 -23.92 23.02 40.64
C LYS A 40 -24.81 22.03 39.89
N TYR A 41 -24.27 21.38 38.85
CA TYR A 41 -24.65 20.00 38.53
C TYR A 41 -23.51 19.05 38.87
N ARG A 42 -23.84 17.78 39.09
CA ARG A 42 -22.99 16.83 39.83
C ARG A 42 -21.92 16.20 38.94
N PHE A 43 -20.69 16.13 39.44
CA PHE A 43 -19.71 15.16 38.95
C PHE A 43 -20.21 13.73 39.23
N ARG A 44 -20.11 12.86 38.22
CA ARG A 44 -19.71 11.47 38.40
C ARG A 44 -18.33 11.31 37.77
N PRO A 45 -17.41 10.52 38.35
CA PRO A 45 -16.19 10.17 37.64
C PRO A 45 -16.53 9.24 36.47
N ILE A 46 -15.93 9.50 35.31
CA ILE A 46 -15.77 8.51 34.24
C ILE A 46 -14.26 8.31 34.11
N ASN A 47 -13.83 7.05 34.15
CA ASN A 47 -12.40 6.72 34.11
C ASN A 47 -11.82 7.02 32.73
N ALA A 48 -10.52 7.26 32.67
CA ALA A 48 -9.82 7.33 31.39
C ALA A 48 -9.74 5.94 30.75
N SER A 49 -10.60 5.68 29.76
CA SER A 49 -10.37 4.65 28.75
C SER A 49 -9.54 5.27 27.62
N VAL A 50 -8.29 4.84 27.50
CA VAL A 50 -7.44 5.22 26.38
C VAL A 50 -7.87 4.41 25.15
N GLU A 51 -8.28 5.09 24.09
CA GLU A 51 -8.00 4.68 22.70
C GLU A 51 -8.41 5.81 21.73
N ALA A 52 -7.54 6.11 20.77
CA ALA A 52 -7.80 6.99 19.64
C ALA A 52 -7.46 6.21 18.36
N PRO A 53 -8.27 6.29 17.29
CA PRO A 53 -8.24 5.31 16.21
C PRO A 53 -7.00 5.41 15.32
N ALA A 54 -6.56 4.25 14.80
CA ALA A 54 -5.53 4.16 13.77
C ALA A 54 -6.11 4.45 12.38
N PHE A 55 -5.28 4.94 11.45
CA PHE A 55 -5.70 5.16 10.06
C PHE A 55 -5.80 3.84 9.28
N PRO A 56 -6.87 3.62 8.49
CA PRO A 56 -7.21 2.30 7.95
C PRO A 56 -6.72 2.10 6.51
N LEU A 57 -5.56 1.47 6.33
CA LEU A 57 -5.06 1.10 4.98
C LEU A 57 -4.27 -0.22 4.91
N LEU A 58 -3.84 -0.78 6.05
CA LEU A 58 -3.14 -2.07 6.16
C LEU A 58 -3.49 -2.85 7.45
N GLN A 59 -4.63 -2.56 8.08
CA GLN A 59 -5.18 -3.48 9.07
C GLN A 59 -6.03 -4.53 8.32
N PRO A 60 -5.96 -5.83 8.66
CA PRO A 60 -7.09 -6.71 8.38
C PRO A 60 -8.32 -6.11 9.07
N PRO A 61 -9.54 -6.26 8.51
CA PRO A 61 -10.72 -5.63 9.07
C PRO A 61 -10.83 -5.98 10.56
N ALA A 62 -10.78 -4.97 11.42
CA ALA A 62 -11.17 -5.15 12.81
C ALA A 62 -12.61 -5.68 12.78
N PRO A 63 -12.93 -6.77 13.49
CA PRO A 63 -14.26 -7.35 13.42
C PRO A 63 -15.24 -6.26 13.85
N GLU A 64 -16.17 -5.92 12.96
CA GLU A 64 -17.25 -5.04 13.38
C GLU A 64 -18.04 -5.78 14.47
N GLU A 65 -17.99 -5.24 15.69
CA GLU A 65 -19.04 -5.47 16.68
C GLU A 65 -20.22 -4.50 16.45
N SER A 66 -20.50 -4.20 15.17
CA SER A 66 -21.90 -4.25 14.75
C SER A 66 -22.37 -5.68 15.05
N PRO A 67 -23.52 -5.89 15.73
CA PRO A 67 -24.08 -7.22 15.88
C PRO A 67 -24.59 -7.65 14.51
N SER A 68 -23.69 -8.14 13.67
CA SER A 68 -23.96 -8.50 12.29
C SER A 68 -25.04 -9.57 12.29
N LEU A 69 -26.22 -9.18 11.77
CA LEU A 69 -27.42 -10.01 11.64
C LEU A 69 -27.25 -11.02 10.48
N LEU A 70 -26.08 -11.65 10.44
CA LEU A 70 -25.77 -12.80 9.60
C LEU A 70 -26.60 -13.96 10.15
N GLU A 71 -27.76 -14.18 9.56
CA GLU A 71 -28.71 -15.18 10.04
C GLU A 71 -28.08 -16.57 9.94
N PRO A 72 -28.14 -17.39 11.01
CA PRO A 72 -27.62 -18.75 10.98
C PRO A 72 -28.52 -19.62 10.11
N ALA A 73 -27.93 -20.43 9.23
CA ALA A 73 -28.69 -21.37 8.42
C ALA A 73 -29.55 -22.31 9.29
N ASP A 74 -30.75 -22.66 8.79
CA ASP A 74 -31.75 -23.44 9.51
C ASP A 74 -31.17 -24.77 10.08
N PRO A 75 -31.54 -25.20 11.31
CA PRO A 75 -31.10 -26.48 11.87
C PRO A 75 -31.33 -27.73 11.01
N ASP A 76 -32.26 -27.71 10.05
CA ASP A 76 -32.51 -28.81 9.10
C ASP A 76 -31.62 -28.74 7.84
N PHE A 77 -30.91 -27.63 7.59
CA PHE A 77 -29.84 -27.52 6.59
C PHE A 77 -28.76 -28.61 6.77
N TYR A 78 -28.48 -28.99 8.02
CA TYR A 78 -27.52 -30.04 8.37
C TYR A 78 -28.08 -31.47 8.19
N LYS A 79 -29.35 -31.63 7.79
CA LYS A 79 -30.10 -32.90 7.79
C LYS A 79 -30.74 -33.25 6.44
N ILE A 80 -30.30 -32.63 5.34
CA ILE A 80 -30.91 -32.81 4.01
C ILE A 80 -30.88 -34.29 3.56
N GLY A 81 -32.03 -34.96 3.70
CA GLY A 81 -32.51 -36.08 2.87
C GLY A 81 -31.95 -37.50 3.09
N TYR A 82 -30.71 -37.70 3.54
CA TYR A 82 -30.03 -38.99 3.32
C TYR A 82 -29.45 -39.73 4.55
N VAL A 83 -29.33 -41.06 4.40
CA VAL A 83 -28.84 -42.04 5.41
C VAL A 83 -27.37 -41.82 5.83
N ARG A 84 -26.62 -40.99 5.09
CA ARG A 84 -25.29 -40.50 5.46
C ARG A 84 -25.28 -38.98 5.36
N SER A 85 -25.38 -38.29 6.50
CA SER A 85 -25.25 -36.84 6.54
C SER A 85 -23.78 -36.41 6.42
N MET A 86 -23.56 -35.14 6.05
CA MET A 86 -22.32 -34.43 6.38
C MET A 86 -22.16 -34.35 7.91
N ARG A 87 -20.91 -34.26 8.40
CA ARG A 87 -20.61 -34.09 9.84
C ARG A 87 -19.75 -32.86 10.07
N ALA A 88 -20.30 -31.85 10.77
CA ALA A 88 -19.65 -30.58 11.07
C ALA A 88 -19.17 -30.48 12.53
N TYR A 89 -18.00 -29.86 12.77
CA TYR A 89 -17.32 -29.89 14.07
C TYR A 89 -16.83 -28.51 14.56
N GLY A 90 -17.76 -27.67 15.03
CA GLY A 90 -17.41 -26.35 15.60
C GLY A 90 -17.40 -25.20 14.59
N ILE A 91 -18.07 -25.41 13.47
CA ILE A 91 -18.43 -24.37 12.48
C ILE A 91 -19.93 -24.05 12.55
N GLN A 92 -20.37 -23.09 11.75
CA GLN A 92 -21.76 -22.72 11.45
C GLN A 92 -21.80 -22.10 10.05
N PHE A 93 -22.86 -22.34 9.28
CA PHE A 93 -23.12 -21.64 8.02
C PHE A 93 -23.90 -20.36 8.29
N LYS A 94 -23.52 -19.27 7.61
CA LYS A 94 -24.20 -17.97 7.66
C LYS A 94 -24.13 -17.30 6.30
N GLU A 95 -25.11 -16.47 6.00
CA GLU A 95 -25.02 -15.51 4.90
C GLU A 95 -24.10 -14.33 5.29
N GLY A 96 -23.30 -13.85 4.34
CA GLY A 96 -22.31 -12.77 4.50
C GLY A 96 -22.24 -11.89 3.24
N PRO A 97 -21.31 -10.91 3.19
CA PRO A 97 -21.25 -9.93 2.09
C PRO A 97 -20.99 -10.55 0.70
N ASP A 98 -20.30 -11.70 0.69
CA ASP A 98 -19.97 -12.51 -0.50
C ASP A 98 -20.90 -13.74 -0.66
N GLY A 99 -22.04 -13.76 0.05
CA GLY A 99 -22.98 -14.89 0.08
C GLY A 99 -22.76 -15.85 1.25
N PHE A 100 -23.19 -17.11 1.12
CA PHE A 100 -23.06 -18.10 2.18
C PHE A 100 -21.60 -18.51 2.46
N GLY A 101 -21.13 -18.22 3.67
CA GLY A 101 -19.80 -18.54 4.19
C GLY A 101 -19.82 -19.50 5.39
N VAL A 102 -18.64 -20.07 5.70
CA VAL A 102 -18.44 -20.98 6.84
C VAL A 102 -17.68 -20.29 7.97
N TYR A 103 -18.34 -20.11 9.12
CA TYR A 103 -17.79 -19.38 10.26
C TYR A 103 -17.53 -20.32 11.45
N ALA A 104 -16.55 -20.00 12.30
CA ALA A 104 -16.26 -20.78 13.49
C ALA A 104 -17.33 -20.53 14.57
N SER A 105 -18.00 -21.56 15.05
CA SER A 105 -19.03 -21.44 16.11
C SER A 105 -18.45 -21.46 17.54
N LYS A 106 -17.14 -21.72 17.67
CA LYS A 106 -16.36 -21.65 18.91
C LYS A 106 -14.87 -21.45 18.61
N ASP A 107 -14.12 -20.97 19.60
CA ASP A 107 -12.67 -20.79 19.50
C ASP A 107 -11.93 -22.12 19.20
N VAL A 108 -10.89 -22.01 18.38
CA VAL A 108 -9.92 -23.07 18.06
C VAL A 108 -8.52 -22.56 18.38
N GLU A 109 -7.95 -23.09 19.45
CA GLU A 109 -6.56 -22.81 19.85
C GLU A 109 -5.54 -23.46 18.90
N PRO A 110 -4.32 -22.91 18.78
CA PRO A 110 -3.24 -23.45 17.94
C PRO A 110 -2.90 -24.92 18.24
N LEU A 111 -3.38 -25.82 17.38
CA LEU A 111 -3.06 -27.25 17.46
C LEU A 111 -1.80 -27.57 16.65
N ARG A 112 -0.96 -28.47 17.19
CA ARG A 112 0.26 -28.99 16.52
C ARG A 112 -0.01 -29.87 15.29
N ARG A 113 -1.27 -30.08 14.93
CA ARG A 113 -1.73 -30.89 13.80
C ARG A 113 -3.01 -30.26 13.24
N ALA A 114 -3.24 -30.45 11.95
CA ALA A 114 -4.46 -30.03 11.30
C ALA A 114 -5.70 -30.68 11.94
N ARG A 115 -6.84 -29.97 11.92
CA ARG A 115 -8.07 -30.39 12.61
C ARG A 115 -9.25 -30.45 11.65
N VAL A 116 -9.87 -31.62 11.56
CA VAL A 116 -11.12 -31.84 10.81
C VAL A 116 -12.24 -30.95 11.36
N VAL A 117 -12.89 -30.19 10.48
CA VAL A 117 -14.09 -29.38 10.77
C VAL A 117 -15.32 -29.79 9.97
N MET A 118 -15.14 -30.45 8.81
CA MET A 118 -16.22 -31.16 8.10
C MET A 118 -15.75 -32.52 7.61
N GLU A 119 -16.65 -33.50 7.59
CA GLU A 119 -16.52 -34.76 6.85
C GLU A 119 -17.73 -34.92 5.92
N ILE A 120 -17.49 -34.88 4.61
CA ILE A 120 -18.52 -34.90 3.56
C ILE A 120 -18.40 -36.22 2.79
N PRO A 121 -19.41 -37.10 2.81
CA PRO A 121 -19.35 -38.37 2.08
C PRO A 121 -19.45 -38.20 0.57
N LEU A 122 -18.71 -39.03 -0.19
CA LEU A 122 -18.75 -39.09 -1.66
C LEU A 122 -20.18 -39.26 -2.21
N GLU A 123 -21.05 -39.90 -1.44
CA GLU A 123 -22.46 -40.12 -1.80
C GLU A 123 -23.33 -38.85 -1.83
N LEU A 124 -22.80 -37.65 -1.52
CA LEU A 124 -23.50 -36.36 -1.67
C LEU A 124 -22.94 -35.47 -2.78
N MET A 125 -21.76 -35.76 -3.32
CA MET A 125 -21.05 -34.90 -4.28
C MET A 125 -21.68 -35.03 -5.69
N LEU A 126 -21.20 -34.24 -6.66
CA LEU A 126 -21.32 -34.59 -8.09
C LEU A 126 -19.92 -34.75 -8.65
N THR A 127 -19.61 -35.89 -9.26
CA THR A 127 -18.23 -36.21 -9.66
C THR A 127 -18.08 -36.52 -11.14
N ILE A 128 -17.12 -35.87 -11.80
CA ILE A 128 -16.73 -36.14 -13.18
C ILE A 128 -15.25 -36.50 -13.24
N ARG A 129 -15.01 -37.77 -13.55
CA ARG A 129 -13.68 -38.38 -13.78
C ARG A 129 -13.13 -37.91 -15.12
N GLN A 130 -11.81 -37.75 -15.24
CA GLN A 130 -11.16 -37.43 -16.53
C GLN A 130 -10.98 -38.67 -17.44
N LYS A 131 -10.93 -39.88 -16.88
CA LYS A 131 -10.65 -41.13 -17.63
C LYS A 131 -11.69 -42.22 -17.35
N LEU A 132 -12.00 -43.01 -18.38
CA LEU A 132 -12.96 -44.12 -18.31
C LEU A 132 -12.58 -45.17 -17.24
N PRO A 133 -13.56 -45.83 -16.59
CA PRO A 133 -14.99 -45.57 -16.69
C PRO A 133 -15.40 -44.26 -16.02
N TRP A 134 -16.35 -43.54 -16.62
CA TRP A 134 -17.00 -42.41 -15.96
C TRP A 134 -17.74 -42.94 -14.72
N MET A 135 -17.36 -42.47 -13.54
CA MET A 135 -18.10 -42.75 -12.31
C MET A 135 -18.73 -41.44 -11.85
N PHE A 136 -20.03 -41.35 -12.02
CA PHE A 136 -20.87 -40.30 -11.45
C PHE A 136 -21.31 -40.82 -10.09
N PHE A 137 -20.84 -40.20 -9.00
CA PHE A 137 -21.31 -40.50 -7.65
C PHE A 137 -22.11 -39.31 -7.08
N PRO A 138 -23.22 -39.57 -6.36
CA PRO A 138 -23.94 -40.86 -6.32
C PRO A 138 -24.44 -41.27 -7.72
N ASP A 139 -24.94 -42.50 -7.88
CA ASP A 139 -25.42 -43.07 -9.16
C ASP A 139 -26.72 -42.37 -9.64
N ILE A 140 -26.59 -41.08 -9.96
CA ILE A 140 -27.69 -40.16 -10.28
C ILE A 140 -28.21 -40.45 -11.67
N VAL A 141 -27.31 -40.63 -12.66
CA VAL A 141 -27.65 -40.88 -14.06
C VAL A 141 -28.15 -42.32 -14.23
N PRO A 142 -29.45 -42.55 -14.51
CA PRO A 142 -29.95 -43.89 -14.79
C PRO A 142 -29.44 -44.36 -16.15
N ILE A 143 -29.07 -45.64 -16.23
CA ILE A 143 -28.72 -46.28 -17.51
C ILE A 143 -29.91 -46.12 -18.47
N GLY A 144 -29.72 -45.35 -19.55
CA GLY A 144 -30.77 -45.00 -20.52
C GLY A 144 -31.40 -43.60 -20.37
N HIS A 145 -30.85 -42.70 -19.55
CA HIS A 145 -31.25 -41.28 -19.62
C HIS A 145 -30.43 -40.52 -20.70
N PRO A 146 -31.05 -39.80 -21.67
CA PRO A 146 -30.32 -39.25 -22.82
C PRO A 146 -29.29 -38.15 -22.49
N ILE A 147 -29.25 -37.65 -21.25
CA ILE A 147 -28.20 -36.71 -20.80
C ILE A 147 -26.82 -37.39 -20.79
N PHE A 148 -26.80 -38.72 -20.63
CA PHE A 148 -25.59 -39.52 -20.70
C PHE A 148 -24.95 -39.45 -22.09
N ASP A 149 -25.75 -39.46 -23.15
CA ASP A 149 -25.27 -39.37 -24.53
C ASP A 149 -24.67 -37.98 -24.81
N ILE A 150 -25.30 -36.92 -24.27
CA ILE A 150 -24.78 -35.54 -24.32
C ILE A 150 -23.42 -35.44 -23.59
N ILE A 151 -23.31 -35.99 -22.37
CA ILE A 151 -22.08 -36.02 -21.54
C ILE A 151 -20.98 -36.94 -22.12
N ASN A 152 -21.32 -37.84 -23.04
CA ASN A 152 -20.35 -38.63 -23.82
C ASN A 152 -19.97 -37.97 -25.17
N SER A 153 -20.69 -36.94 -25.62
CA SER A 153 -20.41 -36.21 -26.87
C SER A 153 -19.40 -35.06 -26.72
N THR A 154 -19.10 -34.67 -25.49
CA THR A 154 -18.12 -33.67 -25.04
C THR A 154 -16.71 -34.25 -24.93
N ASN A 155 -15.67 -33.44 -25.15
CA ASN A 155 -14.29 -33.85 -24.84
C ASN A 155 -14.08 -33.91 -23.32
N PRO A 156 -13.69 -35.06 -22.73
CA PRO A 156 -13.50 -35.19 -21.28
C PRO A 156 -12.34 -34.35 -20.72
N GLU A 157 -11.39 -33.94 -21.55
CA GLU A 157 -10.23 -33.15 -21.13
C GLU A 157 -10.55 -31.65 -21.12
N THR A 158 -11.22 -31.12 -22.14
CA THR A 158 -11.52 -29.67 -22.28
C THR A 158 -12.90 -29.23 -21.83
N ASP A 159 -13.90 -30.12 -21.80
CA ASP A 159 -15.31 -29.76 -21.60
C ASP A 159 -15.85 -30.17 -20.23
N SER A 160 -14.98 -30.24 -19.23
CA SER A 160 -15.36 -30.70 -17.88
C SER A 160 -16.41 -29.80 -17.21
N ASP A 161 -16.42 -28.51 -17.55
CA ASP A 161 -17.41 -27.51 -17.16
C ASP A 161 -18.80 -27.78 -17.78
N LEU A 162 -18.88 -27.97 -19.10
CA LEU A 162 -20.12 -28.31 -19.82
C LEU A 162 -20.70 -29.65 -19.34
N ARG A 163 -19.83 -30.62 -19.03
CA ARG A 163 -20.22 -31.93 -18.49
C ARG A 163 -20.78 -31.80 -17.08
N MET A 164 -20.16 -30.97 -16.23
CA MET A 164 -20.61 -30.76 -14.85
C MET A 164 -21.92 -29.95 -14.82
N ALA A 165 -22.09 -28.97 -15.70
CA ALA A 165 -23.36 -28.26 -15.89
C ALA A 165 -24.50 -29.22 -16.29
N CYS A 166 -24.26 -30.14 -17.23
CA CYS A 166 -25.23 -31.17 -17.61
C CYS A 166 -25.60 -32.11 -16.45
N LEU A 167 -24.61 -32.51 -15.64
CA LEU A 167 -24.81 -33.37 -14.47
C LEU A 167 -25.59 -32.65 -13.35
N LEU A 168 -25.23 -31.39 -13.07
CA LEU A 168 -25.90 -30.53 -12.10
C LEU A 168 -27.37 -30.31 -12.46
N LEU A 169 -27.66 -29.83 -13.68
CA LEU A 169 -29.04 -29.60 -14.13
C LEU A 169 -29.90 -30.86 -14.04
N TYR A 170 -29.32 -32.03 -14.34
CA TYR A 170 -30.02 -33.30 -14.19
C TYR A 170 -30.18 -33.74 -12.71
N ALA A 171 -29.23 -33.40 -11.84
CA ALA A 171 -29.33 -33.64 -10.40
C ALA A 171 -30.41 -32.76 -9.74
N LEU A 172 -30.57 -31.51 -10.18
CA LEU A 172 -31.64 -30.59 -9.73
C LEU A 172 -33.04 -31.03 -10.18
N ASP A 173 -33.14 -31.69 -11.34
CA ASP A 173 -34.39 -32.14 -11.99
C ASP A 173 -34.85 -33.55 -11.53
N ARG A 174 -34.08 -34.21 -10.66
CA ARG A 174 -34.40 -35.54 -10.13
C ARG A 174 -35.12 -35.43 -8.79
N ASP A 175 -36.36 -35.90 -8.76
CA ASP A 175 -37.18 -36.00 -7.55
C ASP A 175 -36.49 -36.86 -6.46
N ASP A 176 -36.69 -36.47 -5.19
CA ASP A 176 -36.09 -37.06 -3.98
C ASP A 176 -34.54 -37.07 -3.94
N ASN A 177 -33.88 -36.23 -4.74
CA ASN A 177 -32.42 -36.11 -4.77
C ASN A 177 -31.91 -35.05 -3.78
N PHE A 178 -30.76 -35.28 -3.14
CA PHE A 178 -30.09 -34.29 -2.28
C PHE A 178 -29.91 -32.94 -2.99
N TRP A 179 -29.49 -32.96 -4.25
CA TRP A 179 -29.25 -31.74 -5.03
C TRP A 179 -30.52 -30.95 -5.36
N GLN A 180 -31.70 -31.59 -5.41
CA GLN A 180 -32.97 -30.88 -5.58
C GLN A 180 -33.24 -29.90 -4.42
N LEU A 181 -32.77 -30.25 -3.21
CA LEU A 181 -32.88 -29.41 -2.01
C LEU A 181 -31.63 -28.54 -1.77
N TYR A 182 -30.45 -28.98 -2.18
CA TYR A 182 -29.23 -28.16 -2.11
C TYR A 182 -29.22 -27.03 -3.15
N GLY A 183 -29.98 -27.18 -4.24
CA GLY A 183 -30.10 -26.17 -5.30
C GLY A 183 -30.62 -24.81 -4.83
N ASP A 184 -31.46 -24.78 -3.79
CA ASP A 184 -32.01 -23.56 -3.19
C ASP A 184 -30.94 -22.73 -2.44
N PHE A 185 -29.73 -23.26 -2.25
CA PHE A 185 -28.58 -22.58 -1.64
C PHE A 185 -27.45 -22.28 -2.63
N LEU A 186 -27.65 -22.57 -3.93
CA LEU A 186 -26.77 -22.09 -4.99
C LEU A 186 -27.20 -20.67 -5.40
N PRO A 187 -26.27 -19.73 -5.64
CA PRO A 187 -26.62 -18.38 -6.04
C PRO A 187 -27.39 -18.36 -7.36
N SER A 188 -28.40 -17.51 -7.44
CA SER A 188 -29.12 -17.21 -8.68
C SER A 188 -28.21 -16.48 -9.68
N ALA A 189 -28.69 -16.31 -10.92
CA ALA A 189 -27.89 -15.70 -11.98
C ALA A 189 -27.50 -14.23 -11.67
N ASP A 190 -28.33 -13.47 -10.96
CA ASP A 190 -28.07 -12.08 -10.59
C ASP A 190 -27.11 -11.94 -9.39
N GLU A 191 -27.02 -12.98 -8.54
CA GLU A 191 -26.13 -13.05 -7.37
C GLU A 191 -24.72 -13.55 -7.75
N CYS A 192 -24.57 -14.20 -8.90
CA CYS A 192 -23.28 -14.68 -9.40
C CYS A 192 -22.34 -13.53 -9.80
N THR A 193 -21.11 -13.54 -9.27
CA THR A 193 -20.02 -12.63 -9.69
C THR A 193 -19.39 -13.00 -11.04
N SER A 194 -19.76 -14.15 -11.64
CA SER A 194 -19.13 -14.70 -12.83
C SER A 194 -19.39 -13.85 -14.09
N LEU A 195 -18.31 -13.43 -14.75
CA LEU A 195 -18.36 -12.72 -16.02
C LEU A 195 -18.91 -13.56 -17.19
N LEU A 196 -19.14 -14.88 -17.00
CA LEU A 196 -19.88 -15.69 -17.96
C LEU A 196 -21.37 -15.27 -18.04
N LEU A 197 -21.93 -14.72 -16.97
CA LEU A 197 -23.30 -14.19 -16.90
C LEU A 197 -23.37 -12.68 -17.16
N ALA A 198 -22.23 -12.02 -17.39
CA ALA A 198 -22.18 -10.59 -17.67
C ALA A 198 -22.86 -10.22 -19.00
N THR A 199 -23.64 -9.14 -18.98
CA THR A 199 -24.22 -8.56 -20.19
C THR A 199 -23.16 -7.82 -21.01
N GLU A 200 -23.44 -7.55 -22.29
CA GLU A 200 -22.53 -6.77 -23.16
C GLU A 200 -22.21 -5.37 -22.61
N GLU A 201 -23.12 -4.79 -21.82
CA GLU A 201 -22.90 -3.55 -21.06
C GLU A 201 -21.82 -3.76 -19.98
N ASP A 202 -22.00 -4.75 -19.11
CA ASP A 202 -21.03 -5.11 -18.05
C ASP A 202 -19.65 -5.46 -18.63
N LEU A 203 -19.61 -6.23 -19.73
CA LEU A 203 -18.38 -6.60 -20.44
C LEU A 203 -17.70 -5.40 -21.12
N SER A 204 -18.44 -4.36 -21.52
CA SER A 204 -17.85 -3.12 -22.04
C SER A 204 -17.21 -2.27 -20.93
N GLU A 205 -17.79 -2.31 -19.72
CA GLU A 205 -17.28 -1.60 -18.55
C GLU A 205 -16.00 -2.23 -17.96
N LEU A 206 -15.60 -3.45 -18.37
CA LEU A 206 -14.30 -4.03 -17.98
C LEU A 206 -13.09 -3.16 -18.38
N GLN A 207 -13.22 -2.36 -19.44
CA GLN A 207 -12.12 -1.58 -20.05
C GLN A 207 -10.89 -2.44 -20.39
N ASP A 208 -11.13 -3.72 -20.71
CA ASP A 208 -10.16 -4.70 -21.18
C ASP A 208 -10.77 -5.43 -22.39
N ALA A 209 -10.13 -5.28 -23.56
CA ALA A 209 -10.66 -5.83 -24.80
C ALA A 209 -10.50 -7.35 -24.88
N ASP A 210 -9.43 -7.90 -24.32
CA ASP A 210 -9.03 -9.30 -24.49
C ASP A 210 -9.73 -10.20 -23.47
N LEU A 211 -9.89 -9.74 -22.22
CA LEU A 211 -10.75 -10.36 -21.23
C LEU A 211 -12.21 -10.36 -21.70
N ALA A 212 -12.72 -9.22 -22.18
CA ALA A 212 -14.09 -9.15 -22.69
C ALA A 212 -14.29 -10.00 -23.96
N SER A 213 -13.27 -10.11 -24.84
CA SER A 213 -13.28 -11.04 -25.97
C SER A 213 -13.31 -12.51 -25.49
N THR A 214 -12.49 -12.85 -24.50
CA THR A 214 -12.43 -14.20 -23.90
C THR A 214 -13.77 -14.61 -23.28
N MET A 215 -14.42 -13.72 -22.52
CA MET A 215 -15.74 -13.99 -21.93
C MET A 215 -16.82 -14.20 -23.01
N ARG A 216 -16.86 -13.36 -24.06
CA ARG A 216 -17.77 -13.56 -25.21
C ARG A 216 -17.54 -14.91 -25.90
N ASN A 217 -16.29 -15.34 -26.06
CA ASN A 217 -15.97 -16.64 -26.64
C ASN A 217 -16.43 -17.82 -25.76
N GLN A 218 -16.34 -17.70 -24.42
CA GLN A 218 -16.88 -18.71 -23.50
C GLN A 218 -18.43 -18.74 -23.51
N GLN A 219 -19.07 -17.56 -23.47
CA GLN A 219 -20.54 -17.43 -23.60
C GLN A 219 -21.04 -18.08 -24.89
N LYS A 220 -20.36 -17.79 -26.01
CA LYS A 220 -20.65 -18.40 -27.32
C LYS A 220 -20.48 -19.91 -27.31
N ARG A 221 -19.38 -20.45 -26.74
CA ARG A 221 -19.15 -21.90 -26.58
C ARG A 221 -20.29 -22.58 -25.81
N ALA A 222 -20.73 -21.98 -24.70
CA ALA A 222 -21.84 -22.51 -23.90
C ALA A 222 -23.19 -22.43 -24.67
N PHE A 223 -23.45 -21.32 -25.38
CA PHE A 223 -24.65 -21.14 -26.19
C PHE A 223 -24.71 -22.13 -27.37
N GLU A 224 -23.63 -22.28 -28.14
CA GLU A 224 -23.57 -23.22 -29.27
C GLU A 224 -23.74 -24.68 -28.79
N PHE A 225 -23.17 -25.02 -27.62
CA PHE A 225 -23.39 -26.32 -27.00
C PHE A 225 -24.85 -26.54 -26.56
N TRP A 226 -25.50 -25.53 -25.95
CA TRP A 226 -26.92 -25.61 -25.62
C TRP A 226 -27.77 -25.76 -26.88
N GLN A 227 -27.57 -24.91 -27.89
CA GLN A 227 -28.33 -24.91 -29.14
C GLN A 227 -28.24 -26.26 -29.87
N LYS A 228 -27.06 -26.91 -29.85
CA LYS A 228 -26.84 -28.26 -30.38
C LYS A 228 -27.65 -29.34 -29.65
N ASN A 229 -27.77 -29.24 -28.31
CA ASN A 229 -28.26 -30.34 -27.45
C ASN A 229 -29.67 -30.13 -26.87
N TRP A 230 -30.26 -28.93 -26.98
CA TRP A 230 -31.60 -28.59 -26.49
C TRP A 230 -32.59 -28.16 -27.60
N HIS A 231 -32.31 -28.57 -28.85
CA HIS A 231 -33.15 -28.25 -30.01
C HIS A 231 -34.59 -28.77 -29.89
N SER A 232 -35.50 -28.23 -30.70
CA SER A 232 -36.96 -28.41 -30.56
C SER A 232 -37.48 -29.86 -30.54
N GLY A 233 -36.71 -30.82 -31.08
CA GLY A 233 -37.05 -32.23 -31.21
C GLY A 233 -36.45 -33.17 -30.17
N VAL A 234 -35.71 -32.66 -29.17
CA VAL A 234 -35.15 -33.52 -28.11
C VAL A 234 -36.24 -34.07 -27.17
N PRO A 235 -36.01 -35.22 -26.50
CA PRO A 235 -36.95 -35.76 -25.51
C PRO A 235 -37.30 -34.73 -24.42
N LEU A 236 -38.56 -34.72 -23.97
CA LEU A 236 -39.04 -33.79 -22.93
C LEU A 236 -38.22 -33.84 -21.63
N LYS A 237 -37.62 -35.00 -21.30
CA LYS A 237 -36.72 -35.17 -20.16
C LYS A 237 -35.40 -34.40 -20.27
N ILE A 238 -34.95 -34.08 -21.49
CA ILE A 238 -33.83 -33.16 -21.73
C ILE A 238 -34.35 -31.73 -21.76
N LYS A 239 -35.41 -31.48 -22.52
CA LYS A 239 -35.98 -30.12 -22.70
C LYS A 239 -36.39 -29.44 -21.39
N ARG A 240 -36.72 -30.20 -20.34
CA ARG A 240 -37.04 -29.64 -19.01
C ARG A 240 -35.83 -29.14 -18.21
N LEU A 241 -34.61 -29.65 -18.49
CA LEU A 241 -33.38 -29.34 -17.75
C LEU A 241 -32.95 -27.87 -17.91
N ALA A 242 -32.86 -27.41 -19.16
CA ALA A 242 -32.58 -26.03 -19.55
C ALA A 242 -33.53 -25.66 -20.71
N ARG A 243 -34.65 -25.01 -20.38
CA ARG A 243 -35.69 -24.64 -21.37
C ARG A 243 -35.23 -23.49 -22.29
N ASP A 244 -34.20 -22.80 -21.81
CA ASP A 244 -33.64 -21.52 -22.21
C ASP A 244 -32.09 -21.63 -22.07
N PRO A 245 -31.32 -20.80 -22.79
CA PRO A 245 -29.86 -20.86 -22.74
C PRO A 245 -29.30 -20.29 -21.42
N GLU A 246 -29.99 -19.32 -20.80
CA GLU A 246 -29.56 -18.63 -19.59
C GLU A 246 -29.38 -19.61 -18.42
N ARG A 247 -30.35 -20.51 -18.20
CA ARG A 247 -30.26 -21.59 -17.21
C ARG A 247 -29.13 -22.59 -17.48
N PHE A 248 -28.73 -22.78 -18.74
CA PHE A 248 -27.55 -23.61 -19.06
C PHE A 248 -26.24 -22.87 -18.76
N ILE A 249 -26.14 -21.60 -19.18
CA ILE A 249 -24.96 -20.75 -18.93
C ILE A 249 -24.77 -20.52 -17.42
N TRP A 250 -25.85 -20.35 -16.66
CA TRP A 250 -25.82 -20.35 -15.19
C TRP A 250 -25.21 -21.64 -14.63
N ALA A 251 -25.67 -22.81 -15.07
CA ALA A 251 -25.11 -24.09 -14.63
C ALA A 251 -23.63 -24.27 -15.02
N VAL A 252 -23.18 -23.68 -16.14
CA VAL A 252 -21.75 -23.61 -16.50
C VAL A 252 -21.00 -22.65 -15.56
N SER A 253 -21.57 -21.49 -15.20
CA SER A 253 -20.95 -20.56 -14.23
C SER A 253 -20.81 -21.16 -12.83
N ILE A 254 -21.78 -21.96 -12.38
CA ILE A 254 -21.70 -22.76 -11.15
C ILE A 254 -20.63 -23.85 -11.28
N ALA A 255 -20.59 -24.55 -12.43
CA ALA A 255 -19.58 -25.57 -12.70
C ALA A 255 -18.15 -25.01 -12.81
N GLN A 256 -17.96 -23.76 -13.20
CA GLN A 256 -16.65 -23.11 -13.19
C GLN A 256 -16.28 -22.64 -11.77
N SER A 257 -17.19 -21.95 -11.07
CA SER A 257 -16.91 -21.29 -9.78
C SER A 257 -16.88 -22.22 -8.56
N ARG A 258 -17.66 -23.30 -8.55
CA ARG A 258 -17.84 -24.18 -7.37
C ARG A 258 -17.25 -25.57 -7.52
N CYS A 259 -16.68 -25.90 -8.69
CA CYS A 259 -16.13 -27.22 -8.96
C CYS A 259 -14.66 -27.32 -8.55
N ILE A 260 -14.34 -28.38 -7.82
CA ILE A 260 -13.05 -28.60 -7.18
C ILE A 260 -12.34 -29.74 -7.90
N ASN A 261 -11.16 -29.50 -8.45
CA ASN A 261 -10.31 -30.57 -8.97
C ASN A 261 -9.57 -31.25 -7.82
N MET A 262 -9.63 -32.58 -7.74
CA MET A 262 -8.93 -33.35 -6.72
C MET A 262 -8.54 -34.74 -7.23
N GLN A 263 -7.38 -35.24 -6.79
CA GLN A 263 -6.93 -36.60 -7.11
C GLN A 263 -7.66 -37.65 -6.26
N VAL A 264 -8.58 -38.40 -6.87
CA VAL A 264 -9.46 -39.33 -6.15
C VAL A 264 -9.04 -40.78 -6.38
N ARG A 265 -8.51 -41.43 -5.34
CA ARG A 265 -8.35 -42.89 -5.31
C ARG A 265 -9.69 -43.56 -5.00
N ILE A 266 -10.11 -44.50 -5.85
CA ILE A 266 -11.24 -45.42 -5.58
C ILE A 266 -10.80 -46.84 -5.96
N GLY A 267 -10.76 -47.74 -4.97
CA GLY A 267 -10.16 -49.06 -5.11
C GLY A 267 -8.69 -49.00 -5.54
N ALA A 268 -8.40 -49.59 -6.71
CA ALA A 268 -7.09 -49.55 -7.35
C ALA A 268 -6.87 -48.33 -8.26
N LEU A 269 -7.92 -47.60 -8.65
CA LEU A 269 -7.86 -46.50 -9.61
C LEU A 269 -7.60 -45.16 -8.91
N VAL A 270 -6.42 -44.59 -9.14
CA VAL A 270 -6.10 -43.18 -8.90
C VAL A 270 -6.28 -42.42 -10.21
N GLN A 271 -7.09 -41.37 -10.20
CA GLN A 271 -7.15 -40.37 -11.26
C GLN A 271 -7.84 -39.12 -10.72
N ASP A 272 -7.64 -38.02 -11.43
CA ASP A 272 -8.15 -36.71 -11.07
C ASP A 272 -9.64 -36.60 -11.46
N ALA A 273 -10.40 -35.92 -10.61
CA ALA A 273 -11.83 -35.73 -10.78
C ALA A 273 -12.20 -34.28 -10.46
N ASN A 274 -13.10 -33.74 -11.29
CA ASN A 274 -13.77 -32.48 -11.07
C ASN A 274 -15.04 -32.77 -10.25
N MET A 275 -15.19 -32.09 -9.11
CA MET A 275 -16.17 -32.44 -8.09
C MET A 275 -16.91 -31.19 -7.58
N LEU A 276 -18.24 -31.17 -7.69
CA LEU A 276 -19.05 -30.26 -6.87
C LEU A 276 -19.23 -30.92 -5.49
N ILE A 277 -18.68 -30.29 -4.46
CA ILE A 277 -18.63 -30.83 -3.09
C ILE A 277 -19.51 -29.94 -2.20
N PRO A 278 -20.76 -30.36 -1.88
CA PRO A 278 -21.69 -29.52 -1.14
C PRO A 278 -21.16 -29.25 0.26
N TYR A 279 -21.54 -28.11 0.83
CA TYR A 279 -21.03 -27.52 2.08
C TYR A 279 -19.55 -27.08 2.04
N ALA A 280 -18.68 -27.72 1.25
CA ALA A 280 -17.33 -27.25 1.02
C ALA A 280 -17.28 -26.12 -0.02
N ASP A 281 -18.20 -26.10 -0.98
CA ASP A 281 -18.36 -24.99 -1.94
C ASP A 281 -18.92 -23.70 -1.32
N MET A 282 -19.26 -23.70 -0.02
CA MET A 282 -19.55 -22.51 0.79
C MET A 282 -18.33 -21.99 1.57
N LEU A 283 -17.16 -22.62 1.41
CA LEU A 283 -15.91 -22.06 1.92
C LEU A 283 -15.45 -20.97 0.95
N ASN A 284 -15.48 -19.71 1.38
CA ASN A 284 -14.94 -18.59 0.61
C ASN A 284 -13.41 -18.69 0.48
N HIS A 285 -12.84 -17.95 -0.47
CA HIS A 285 -11.39 -17.93 -0.72
C HIS A 285 -10.69 -16.81 0.05
N SER A 286 -9.41 -17.02 0.39
CA SER A 286 -8.54 -15.98 0.95
C SER A 286 -7.09 -16.25 0.59
N TYR A 287 -6.32 -15.19 0.39
CA TYR A 287 -4.85 -15.24 0.25
C TYR A 287 -4.13 -15.59 1.57
N GLN A 288 -4.86 -15.61 2.69
CA GLN A 288 -4.44 -16.19 3.97
C GLN A 288 -5.46 -17.27 4.39
N PRO A 289 -5.44 -18.44 3.73
CA PRO A 289 -6.40 -19.50 3.99
C PRO A 289 -6.13 -20.16 5.35
N ASN A 290 -7.20 -20.54 6.04
CA ASN A 290 -7.11 -21.26 7.30
C ASN A 290 -7.60 -22.71 7.22
N CYS A 291 -8.24 -23.10 6.12
CA CYS A 291 -8.66 -24.46 5.83
C CYS A 291 -8.05 -25.01 4.52
N PHE A 292 -7.99 -26.33 4.42
CA PHE A 292 -7.68 -27.08 3.19
C PHE A 292 -8.55 -28.34 3.08
N LEU A 293 -8.60 -28.93 1.89
CA LEU A 293 -9.36 -30.16 1.62
C LEU A 293 -8.45 -31.41 1.59
N HIS A 294 -8.99 -32.54 2.06
CA HIS A 294 -8.28 -33.81 2.07
C HIS A 294 -9.17 -34.99 1.65
N TRP A 295 -8.73 -35.81 0.70
CA TRP A 295 -9.44 -37.04 0.30
C TRP A 295 -9.14 -38.22 1.22
N ARG A 296 -10.10 -38.57 2.10
CA ARG A 296 -10.00 -39.76 2.94
C ARG A 296 -10.40 -41.03 2.19
N PHE A 297 -9.43 -41.62 1.50
CA PHE A 297 -9.60 -42.85 0.70
C PHE A 297 -10.39 -43.99 1.38
N LYS A 298 -10.14 -44.27 2.67
CA LYS A 298 -10.73 -45.42 3.38
C LYS A 298 -12.26 -45.37 3.45
N ASP A 299 -12.79 -44.19 3.76
CA ASP A 299 -14.22 -44.00 4.03
C ASP A 299 -14.96 -43.41 2.82
N ARG A 300 -14.23 -43.02 1.77
CA ARG A 300 -14.69 -42.26 0.60
C ARG A 300 -15.33 -40.93 1.00
N MET A 301 -14.58 -40.10 1.72
CA MET A 301 -15.06 -38.80 2.20
C MET A 301 -14.05 -37.69 1.91
N VAL A 302 -14.53 -36.47 1.71
CA VAL A 302 -13.72 -35.25 1.77
C VAL A 302 -13.72 -34.74 3.20
N GLU A 303 -12.54 -34.41 3.70
CA GLU A 303 -12.36 -33.72 4.97
C GLU A 303 -12.00 -32.27 4.71
N VAL A 304 -12.69 -31.34 5.37
CA VAL A 304 -12.25 -29.93 5.48
C VAL A 304 -11.44 -29.83 6.77
N MET A 305 -10.20 -29.34 6.68
CA MET A 305 -9.25 -29.35 7.78
C MET A 305 -8.65 -27.97 8.04
N ILE A 306 -8.72 -27.49 9.29
CA ILE A 306 -8.02 -26.29 9.74
C ILE A 306 -6.51 -26.53 9.73
N ASN A 307 -5.74 -25.55 9.25
CA ASN A 307 -4.28 -25.50 9.22
C ASN A 307 -3.64 -25.60 10.62
N ALA A 308 -2.51 -26.30 10.72
CA ALA A 308 -1.80 -26.46 11.99
C ALA A 308 -1.19 -25.12 12.46
N GLY A 309 -1.18 -24.88 13.77
CA GLY A 309 -0.56 -23.72 14.39
C GLY A 309 -1.33 -22.38 14.29
N GLN A 310 -2.40 -22.32 13.51
CA GLN A 310 -3.27 -21.13 13.45
C GLN A 310 -4.27 -21.08 14.62
N ARG A 311 -4.69 -19.87 14.99
CA ARG A 311 -5.75 -19.59 15.98
C ARG A 311 -6.96 -19.03 15.25
N ILE A 312 -8.14 -19.57 15.51
CA ILE A 312 -9.40 -19.09 14.94
C ILE A 312 -10.35 -18.80 16.12
N LYS A 313 -10.92 -17.60 16.18
CA LYS A 313 -11.91 -17.22 17.20
C LYS A 313 -13.32 -17.61 16.76
N LYS A 314 -14.24 -17.71 17.71
CA LYS A 314 -15.67 -17.74 17.40
C LYS A 314 -16.07 -16.49 16.60
N GLY A 315 -16.72 -16.70 15.45
CA GLY A 315 -17.13 -15.64 14.53
C GLY A 315 -16.17 -15.39 13.38
N ASP A 316 -14.91 -15.81 13.47
CA ASP A 316 -13.97 -15.76 12.35
C ASP A 316 -14.44 -16.69 11.22
N GLU A 317 -14.19 -16.31 9.98
CA GLU A 317 -14.47 -17.11 8.79
C GLU A 317 -13.44 -18.23 8.61
N ASN A 318 -13.79 -19.29 7.86
CA ASN A 318 -12.92 -20.43 7.58
C ASN A 318 -12.56 -20.54 6.10
N PRO A 319 -11.89 -19.53 5.48
CA PRO A 319 -11.59 -19.57 4.06
C PRO A 319 -10.56 -20.66 3.71
N TRP A 320 -10.68 -21.21 2.51
CA TRP A 320 -9.85 -22.31 2.02
C TRP A 320 -9.01 -21.96 0.80
N ASP A 321 -7.89 -22.68 0.65
CA ASP A 321 -6.98 -22.57 -0.48
C ASP A 321 -7.42 -23.47 -1.64
N SER A 322 -7.56 -22.89 -2.83
CA SER A 322 -8.01 -23.59 -4.05
C SER A 322 -7.23 -23.17 -5.29
N ILE A 323 -5.90 -23.18 -5.19
CA ILE A 323 -5.03 -22.95 -6.36
C ILE A 323 -4.21 -24.22 -6.64
N PRO A 324 -4.91 -25.21 -7.22
CA PRO A 324 -4.55 -25.65 -8.56
C PRO A 324 -5.76 -25.62 -9.48
N PHE A 325 -6.06 -24.47 -10.08
CA PHE A 325 -6.78 -24.50 -11.35
C PHE A 325 -5.90 -25.27 -12.38
N SER A 326 -6.57 -25.94 -13.37
CA SER A 326 -6.35 -27.31 -15.91
C SER A 326 -6.94 -26.80 -17.38
N GLY A 327 -6.42 -25.75 -18.09
CA GLY A 327 -6.63 -25.52 -19.54
C GLY A 327 -6.51 -24.10 -20.20
N ASN A 328 -5.30 -23.64 -20.58
CA ASN A 328 -4.95 -22.55 -21.56
C ASN A 328 -4.80 -21.03 -21.16
N ALA A 329 -5.81 -20.29 -20.68
CA ALA A 329 -5.85 -18.80 -20.64
C ALA A 329 -5.02 -18.07 -19.53
N GLN A 330 -3.93 -17.35 -19.89
CA GLN A 330 -2.87 -17.03 -18.91
C GLN A 330 -2.98 -15.66 -18.19
N ILE A 331 -3.42 -15.66 -16.92
CA ILE A 331 -3.46 -14.49 -16.01
C ILE A 331 -2.49 -14.67 -14.83
N HIS A 332 -1.94 -13.57 -14.30
CA HIS A 332 -0.99 -13.62 -13.19
C HIS A 332 -1.61 -13.75 -11.79
N LEU A 333 -1.10 -14.75 -11.06
CA LEU A 333 -1.54 -15.20 -9.75
C LEU A 333 -1.57 -14.09 -8.68
N ASP A 334 -0.48 -13.33 -8.52
CA ASP A 334 -0.33 -12.39 -7.39
C ASP A 334 -1.11 -11.06 -7.57
N SER A 335 -1.53 -10.73 -8.80
CA SER A 335 -2.04 -9.39 -9.16
C SER A 335 -3.57 -9.28 -9.14
N PHE A 336 -4.28 -10.39 -9.34
CA PHE A 336 -5.64 -10.37 -9.93
C PHE A 336 -6.70 -11.05 -9.05
N LEU A 337 -6.35 -12.15 -8.39
CA LEU A 337 -7.34 -13.12 -7.88
C LEU A 337 -7.78 -12.89 -6.43
N SER A 338 -7.09 -12.04 -5.66
CA SER A 338 -7.47 -11.68 -4.28
C SER A 338 -8.64 -10.70 -4.18
N VAL A 339 -9.28 -10.33 -5.31
CA VAL A 339 -10.32 -9.31 -5.36
C VAL A 339 -11.55 -9.71 -6.20
N PHE A 340 -11.41 -10.57 -7.23
CA PHE A 340 -12.48 -10.79 -8.21
C PHE A 340 -13.24 -12.12 -8.16
N ASN A 341 -12.78 -13.09 -7.35
CA ASN A 341 -13.47 -14.36 -7.18
C ASN A 341 -13.76 -15.06 -8.53
N ILE A 342 -12.80 -14.98 -9.47
CA ILE A 342 -12.88 -15.57 -10.82
C ILE A 342 -12.11 -16.90 -10.81
N SER A 343 -12.81 -17.98 -11.13
CA SER A 343 -12.27 -19.33 -11.31
C SER A 343 -11.71 -19.52 -12.72
N GLY A 344 -10.41 -19.74 -12.85
CA GLY A 344 -9.78 -20.23 -14.09
C GLY A 344 -9.85 -21.76 -14.21
N LEU A 345 -9.33 -22.29 -15.32
CA LEU A 345 -8.99 -23.72 -15.44
C LEU A 345 -7.46 -23.91 -15.41
N PRO A 346 -7.00 -25.16 -15.43
CA PRO A 346 -5.08 -25.59 -15.04
C PRO A 346 -3.86 -25.37 -15.94
N ASP A 347 -3.78 -25.86 -17.18
CA ASP A 347 -2.69 -25.66 -18.12
C ASP A 347 -2.68 -24.22 -18.70
N GLU A 348 -3.15 -23.28 -17.87
CA GLU A 348 -3.15 -21.82 -18.02
C GLU A 348 -1.90 -21.19 -17.39
N TYR A 349 -1.18 -21.92 -16.54
CA TYR A 349 -0.11 -21.33 -15.72
C TYR A 349 1.30 -21.77 -16.15
N TYR A 350 2.14 -20.77 -16.36
CA TYR A 350 3.57 -20.96 -16.60
C TYR A 350 4.35 -21.24 -15.31
N HIS A 351 5.17 -22.29 -15.32
CA HIS A 351 6.17 -22.57 -14.29
C HIS A 351 7.59 -22.23 -14.77
N ASN A 352 8.39 -21.60 -13.89
CA ASN A 352 9.77 -21.17 -14.15
C ASN A 352 10.64 -22.23 -14.85
N SER A 353 11.01 -22.03 -16.11
CA SER A 353 12.29 -22.54 -16.66
C SER A 353 12.74 -21.98 -18.02
N GLN A 354 11.86 -21.49 -18.90
CA GLN A 354 12.24 -20.99 -20.24
C GLN A 354 11.45 -19.75 -20.66
N LEU A 355 12.17 -18.70 -21.06
CA LEU A 355 11.59 -17.53 -21.75
C LEU A 355 11.07 -17.97 -23.14
N ALA A 356 9.83 -17.61 -23.47
CA ALA A 356 9.26 -17.84 -24.79
C ALA A 356 9.70 -16.74 -25.77
N ASP A 357 10.01 -17.14 -27.01
CA ASP A 357 10.67 -16.29 -28.03
C ASP A 357 9.67 -15.75 -29.08
N SER A 358 8.39 -15.62 -28.69
CA SER A 358 7.27 -15.20 -29.55
C SER A 358 6.45 -14.07 -28.90
N GLY A 359 6.10 -13.06 -29.70
CA GLY A 359 5.48 -11.83 -29.21
C GLY A 359 3.98 -11.93 -28.96
N ASP A 360 3.58 -12.53 -27.84
CA ASP A 360 2.21 -12.46 -27.33
C ASP A 360 2.01 -11.20 -26.48
N ASN A 361 1.06 -10.35 -26.89
CA ASN A 361 0.63 -9.19 -26.12
C ASN A 361 -0.56 -9.56 -25.23
N PHE A 362 -0.31 -9.78 -23.94
CA PHE A 362 -1.29 -9.40 -22.92
C PHE A 362 -0.60 -8.81 -21.70
N VAL A 363 -1.29 -7.88 -21.03
CA VAL A 363 -0.72 -7.04 -19.98
C VAL A 363 -0.51 -7.86 -18.71
N ASP A 364 0.71 -8.37 -18.55
CA ASP A 364 1.51 -8.18 -17.33
C ASP A 364 2.89 -8.86 -17.39
N GLY A 365 3.25 -9.65 -18.42
CA GLY A 365 4.51 -10.42 -18.46
C GLY A 365 5.78 -9.62 -18.11
N ALA A 366 5.94 -8.44 -18.71
CA ALA A 366 7.01 -7.50 -18.37
C ALA A 366 6.81 -6.80 -17.02
N VAL A 367 5.56 -6.46 -16.68
CA VAL A 367 5.16 -5.79 -15.42
C VAL A 367 5.46 -6.67 -14.20
N ILE A 368 5.20 -7.97 -14.29
CA ILE A 368 5.52 -9.00 -13.30
C ILE A 368 7.02 -9.20 -13.21
N ALA A 369 7.72 -9.36 -14.35
CA ALA A 369 9.16 -9.54 -14.35
C ALA A 369 9.87 -8.33 -13.70
N ALA A 370 9.35 -7.12 -13.93
CA ALA A 370 9.83 -5.90 -13.29
C ALA A 370 9.38 -5.79 -11.82
N ALA A 371 8.16 -6.19 -11.46
CA ALA A 371 7.69 -6.24 -10.06
C ALA A 371 8.40 -7.31 -9.20
N ARG A 372 8.92 -8.38 -9.83
CA ARG A 372 9.74 -9.45 -9.21
C ARG A 372 11.24 -9.14 -9.20
N THR A 373 11.71 -8.18 -10.01
CA THR A 373 13.09 -7.64 -9.95
C THR A 373 13.18 -6.36 -9.12
N LEU A 374 12.06 -5.68 -8.85
CA LEU A 374 11.93 -4.79 -7.70
C LEU A 374 12.00 -5.64 -6.41
N PRO A 375 12.86 -5.28 -5.44
CA PRO A 375 13.34 -6.24 -4.45
C PRO A 375 12.31 -6.57 -3.36
N THR A 376 11.72 -7.77 -3.45
CA THR A 376 11.12 -8.46 -2.29
C THR A 376 12.20 -9.15 -1.46
N TRP A 377 13.22 -8.40 -1.04
CA TRP A 377 14.37 -8.90 -0.28
C TRP A 377 14.18 -8.68 1.22
N SER A 378 14.50 -9.70 2.01
CA SER A 378 14.85 -9.52 3.42
C SER A 378 16.26 -8.94 3.53
N ASP A 379 16.56 -8.24 4.64
CA ASP A 379 17.79 -7.42 4.81
C ASP A 379 19.14 -8.19 4.78
N GLY A 380 19.14 -9.50 4.49
CA GLY A 380 20.32 -10.37 4.56
C GLY A 380 21.17 -10.45 3.28
N ASP A 381 20.55 -10.47 2.11
CA ASP A 381 21.18 -10.91 0.84
C ASP A 381 21.11 -9.84 -0.26
N VAL A 382 21.73 -8.68 -0.01
CA VAL A 382 21.68 -7.49 -0.90
C VAL A 382 22.97 -7.33 -1.72
N PRO A 383 23.03 -7.79 -3.00
CA PRO A 383 24.10 -7.44 -3.91
C PRO A 383 24.00 -5.98 -4.42
N PRO A 384 25.11 -5.35 -4.86
CA PRO A 384 25.10 -3.97 -5.36
C PRO A 384 24.37 -3.85 -6.71
N ILE A 385 23.27 -3.09 -6.70
CA ILE A 385 22.30 -2.98 -7.80
C ILE A 385 22.96 -2.49 -9.12
N PRO A 386 22.96 -3.28 -10.22
CA PRO A 386 23.52 -2.89 -11.52
C PRO A 386 22.66 -1.88 -12.30
N THR A 387 23.23 -1.26 -13.34
CA THR A 387 22.59 -0.20 -14.13
C THR A 387 21.42 -0.66 -15.00
N MET A 388 21.35 -1.96 -15.36
CA MET A 388 20.28 -2.49 -16.22
C MET A 388 18.92 -2.55 -15.52
N GLU A 389 18.87 -2.94 -14.25
CA GLU A 389 17.63 -3.01 -13.47
C GLU A 389 16.96 -1.63 -13.35
N ARG A 390 17.75 -0.58 -13.15
CA ARG A 390 17.23 0.80 -13.10
C ARG A 390 16.72 1.30 -14.45
N LYS A 391 17.26 0.80 -15.58
CA LYS A 391 16.69 1.05 -16.91
C LYS A 391 15.32 0.38 -17.03
N ALA A 392 15.21 -0.91 -16.66
CA ALA A 392 13.95 -1.65 -16.69
C ALA A 392 12.88 -1.02 -15.78
N VAL A 393 13.23 -0.57 -14.57
CA VAL A 393 12.30 0.15 -13.67
C VAL A 393 11.82 1.47 -14.26
N LYS A 394 12.66 2.20 -15.01
CA LYS A 394 12.23 3.42 -15.69
C LYS A 394 11.32 3.13 -16.89
N GLU A 395 11.67 2.12 -17.69
CA GLU A 395 10.85 1.69 -18.84
C GLU A 395 9.47 1.20 -18.36
N LEU A 396 9.43 0.41 -17.27
CA LEU A 396 8.20 0.02 -16.57
C LEU A 396 7.37 1.24 -16.14
N GLN A 397 7.99 2.26 -15.53
CA GLN A 397 7.25 3.45 -15.08
C GLN A 397 6.65 4.25 -16.25
N GLU A 398 7.35 4.32 -17.38
CA GLU A 398 6.86 4.96 -18.60
C GLU A 398 5.75 4.13 -19.29
N GLU A 399 5.82 2.81 -19.22
CA GLU A 399 4.77 1.88 -19.67
C GLU A 399 3.52 1.95 -18.79
N CYS A 400 3.67 1.89 -17.45
CA CYS A 400 2.60 2.08 -16.48
C CYS A 400 1.90 3.44 -16.64
N GLN A 401 2.65 4.50 -16.99
CA GLN A 401 2.05 5.80 -17.29
C GLN A 401 1.27 5.81 -18.61
N GLN A 402 1.71 5.07 -19.63
CA GLN A 402 0.97 4.91 -20.89
C GLN A 402 -0.31 4.10 -20.68
N MET A 403 -0.26 2.97 -19.96
CA MET A 403 -1.44 2.19 -19.59
C MET A 403 -2.46 3.03 -18.82
N LEU A 404 -2.04 3.78 -17.80
CA LEU A 404 -2.93 4.67 -17.03
C LEU A 404 -3.55 5.80 -17.87
N ALA A 405 -2.93 6.17 -18.99
CA ALA A 405 -3.46 7.17 -19.92
C ALA A 405 -4.39 6.58 -21.01
N GLN A 406 -4.41 5.25 -21.19
CA GLN A 406 -5.31 4.57 -22.13
C GLN A 406 -6.70 4.32 -21.52
N PHE A 407 -6.82 4.20 -20.20
CA PHE A 407 -8.12 4.05 -19.55
C PHE A 407 -8.98 5.32 -19.67
N PRO A 408 -10.25 5.23 -20.10
CA PRO A 408 -11.15 6.39 -20.23
C PRO A 408 -11.62 6.97 -18.88
N THR A 409 -11.28 6.31 -17.76
CA THR A 409 -11.69 6.68 -16.39
C THR A 409 -10.55 6.44 -15.41
N THR A 410 -10.43 7.31 -14.39
CA THR A 410 -9.43 7.18 -13.32
C THR A 410 -9.94 6.32 -12.16
N SER A 411 -9.01 5.76 -11.37
CA SER A 411 -9.28 5.07 -10.11
C SER A 411 -10.28 5.81 -9.20
N LYS A 412 -10.14 7.14 -9.08
CA LYS A 412 -11.04 8.00 -8.29
C LYS A 412 -12.44 8.17 -8.87
N GLN A 413 -12.61 8.01 -10.18
CA GLN A 413 -13.94 8.01 -10.82
C GLN A 413 -14.61 6.64 -10.63
N ASP A 414 -13.86 5.55 -10.69
CA ASP A 414 -14.40 4.19 -10.52
C ASP A 414 -14.78 3.90 -9.06
N GLN A 415 -13.96 4.32 -8.09
CA GLN A 415 -14.33 4.26 -6.67
C GLN A 415 -15.62 5.06 -6.43
N LYS A 416 -15.69 6.31 -6.92
CA LYS A 416 -16.90 7.14 -6.79
C LYS A 416 -18.13 6.52 -7.49
N LEU A 417 -17.94 5.76 -8.56
CA LEU A 417 -19.01 5.05 -9.25
C LEU A 417 -19.60 3.97 -8.35
N LEU A 418 -18.76 3.12 -7.77
CA LEU A 418 -19.15 2.12 -6.77
C LEU A 418 -19.81 2.77 -5.54
N ASP A 419 -19.21 3.82 -4.97
CA ASP A 419 -19.75 4.58 -3.82
C ASP A 419 -21.14 5.20 -4.10
N SER A 420 -21.54 5.30 -5.37
CA SER A 420 -22.80 5.91 -5.81
C SER A 420 -23.89 4.90 -6.20
N MET A 421 -23.59 3.60 -6.19
CA MET A 421 -24.49 2.53 -6.61
C MET A 421 -24.97 1.74 -5.38
N PRO A 422 -26.22 1.92 -4.91
CA PRO A 422 -26.70 1.27 -3.69
C PRO A 422 -27.03 -0.22 -3.89
N ASP A 423 -27.27 -0.66 -5.13
CA ASP A 423 -27.61 -2.04 -5.49
C ASP A 423 -27.30 -2.31 -6.99
N PRO A 424 -26.03 -2.55 -7.36
CA PRO A 424 -25.63 -2.89 -8.73
C PRO A 424 -25.75 -4.40 -9.00
N ARG A 425 -26.02 -4.79 -10.27
CA ARG A 425 -25.86 -6.19 -10.73
C ARG A 425 -24.45 -6.68 -10.36
N ARG A 426 -24.32 -7.90 -9.82
CA ARG A 426 -23.00 -8.43 -9.40
C ARG A 426 -21.99 -8.53 -10.55
N SER A 427 -22.44 -8.84 -11.76
CA SER A 427 -21.62 -8.78 -12.98
C SER A 427 -21.01 -7.40 -13.24
N PHE A 428 -21.82 -6.34 -13.13
CA PHE A 428 -21.41 -4.95 -13.28
C PHE A 428 -20.46 -4.54 -12.14
N GLU A 429 -20.80 -4.88 -10.90
CA GLU A 429 -19.98 -4.59 -9.71
C GLU A 429 -18.57 -5.19 -9.85
N THR A 430 -18.48 -6.46 -10.25
CA THR A 430 -17.21 -7.14 -10.58
C THR A 430 -16.44 -6.40 -11.67
N ALA A 431 -17.10 -5.95 -12.74
CA ALA A 431 -16.44 -5.25 -13.84
C ALA A 431 -15.86 -3.86 -13.45
N ILE A 432 -16.60 -3.07 -12.66
CA ILE A 432 -16.11 -1.76 -12.17
C ILE A 432 -14.98 -1.95 -11.16
N LYS A 433 -15.14 -2.87 -10.19
CA LYS A 433 -14.08 -3.19 -9.23
C LYS A 433 -12.83 -3.72 -9.96
N TYR A 434 -12.99 -4.56 -10.99
CA TYR A 434 -11.87 -5.11 -11.79
C TYR A 434 -10.95 -4.00 -12.33
N ARG A 435 -11.52 -3.07 -13.10
CA ARG A 435 -10.74 -1.97 -13.67
C ARG A 435 -10.17 -1.02 -12.60
N LEU A 436 -10.89 -0.81 -11.50
CA LEU A 436 -10.43 -0.01 -10.36
C LEU A 436 -9.14 -0.59 -9.77
N HIS A 437 -9.15 -1.87 -9.41
CA HIS A 437 -7.99 -2.50 -8.76
C HIS A 437 -6.81 -2.66 -9.70
N ARG A 438 -7.05 -2.92 -11.00
CA ARG A 438 -5.98 -2.87 -12.03
C ARG A 438 -5.32 -1.49 -12.09
N LYS A 439 -6.11 -0.40 -12.07
CA LYS A 439 -5.57 0.97 -12.03
C LYS A 439 -4.78 1.24 -10.74
N LEU A 440 -5.30 0.83 -9.59
CA LEU A 440 -4.61 0.96 -8.29
C LEU A 440 -3.29 0.18 -8.25
N PHE A 441 -3.22 -1.00 -8.87
CA PHE A 441 -1.98 -1.80 -9.00
C PHE A 441 -0.94 -1.09 -9.86
N ILE A 442 -1.32 -0.60 -11.05
CA ILE A 442 -0.41 0.14 -11.95
C ILE A 442 0.01 1.48 -11.32
N GLU A 443 -0.89 2.18 -10.62
CA GLU A 443 -0.56 3.37 -9.83
C GLU A 443 0.47 3.05 -8.72
N LYS A 444 0.29 1.94 -8.00
CA LYS A 444 1.21 1.47 -6.95
C LYS A 444 2.60 1.18 -7.51
N ILE A 445 2.71 0.49 -8.64
CA ILE A 445 4.00 0.21 -9.31
C ILE A 445 4.72 1.52 -9.69
N ARG A 446 3.99 2.48 -10.27
CA ARG A 446 4.53 3.81 -10.62
C ARG A 446 5.05 4.58 -9.38
N LEU A 447 4.42 4.41 -8.22
CA LEU A 447 4.75 5.15 -6.99
C LEU A 447 6.07 4.73 -6.32
N ILE A 448 6.61 3.54 -6.60
CA ILE A 448 7.69 2.90 -5.83
C ILE A 448 8.99 3.72 -5.73
N ASN A 449 9.23 4.68 -6.64
CA ASN A 449 10.40 5.58 -6.59
C ASN A 449 10.09 7.08 -6.87
N SER A 450 8.82 7.53 -6.78
CA SER A 450 8.41 8.86 -7.28
C SER A 450 8.40 10.01 -6.26
N SER A 451 8.85 9.78 -5.02
CA SER A 451 8.84 10.77 -3.94
C SER A 451 9.98 11.80 -4.04
N VAL A 452 9.72 13.05 -3.62
CA VAL A 452 10.67 14.16 -3.77
C VAL A 452 11.71 14.16 -2.62
N PRO A 453 13.02 13.95 -2.89
CA PRO A 453 14.03 13.70 -1.85
C PRO A 453 14.62 14.96 -1.18
N GLY A 454 14.13 16.15 -1.55
CA GLY A 454 14.57 17.46 -1.07
C GLY A 454 14.26 18.56 -2.08
N PHE A 455 14.63 19.81 -1.77
CA PHE A 455 14.64 20.87 -2.80
C PHE A 455 15.80 20.65 -3.78
N ARG A 456 15.69 21.18 -5.01
CA ARG A 456 16.76 21.06 -6.02
C ARG A 456 18.08 21.58 -5.44
N TRP A 457 19.12 20.74 -5.52
CA TRP A 457 20.48 20.96 -5.00
C TRP A 457 20.66 20.89 -3.47
N ASP A 458 19.60 20.80 -2.64
CA ASP A 458 19.78 20.70 -1.19
C ASP A 458 20.32 19.33 -0.77
N ARG A 459 21.37 19.33 0.08
CA ARG A 459 22.01 18.12 0.65
C ARG A 459 22.48 17.09 -0.40
N ASN A 460 22.70 17.53 -1.65
CA ASN A 460 23.27 16.72 -2.72
C ASN A 460 24.77 16.43 -2.52
N TRP A 461 25.49 17.22 -1.73
CA TRP A 461 26.95 17.10 -1.54
C TRP A 461 27.34 16.69 -0.12
N LEU A 462 28.45 15.96 -0.04
CA LEU A 462 29.07 15.50 1.20
C LEU A 462 30.60 15.60 1.07
N ILE A 463 31.28 15.92 2.16
CA ILE A 463 32.73 15.80 2.26
C ILE A 463 33.03 14.51 3.02
N VAL A 464 33.90 13.66 2.48
CA VAL A 464 34.27 12.35 3.04
C VAL A 464 35.77 12.27 3.30
N ASN A 465 36.19 11.41 4.23
CA ASN A 465 37.60 11.07 4.41
C ASN A 465 38.04 9.88 3.53
N GLN A 466 39.33 9.54 3.58
CA GLN A 466 39.93 8.36 2.91
C GLN A 466 39.25 6.99 3.18
N LYS A 467 38.29 6.89 4.10
CA LYS A 467 37.51 5.67 4.39
C LYS A 467 36.02 5.85 4.05
N GLY A 468 35.68 6.79 3.15
CA GLY A 468 34.32 7.12 2.74
C GLY A 468 33.44 7.77 3.81
N ARG A 469 33.94 7.98 5.04
CA ARG A 469 33.11 8.46 6.15
C ARG A 469 32.91 9.96 6.10
N ALA A 470 31.66 10.38 6.26
CA ALA A 470 31.23 11.77 6.33
C ALA A 470 32.04 12.63 7.32
N TYR A 471 32.67 13.70 6.83
CA TYR A 471 32.98 14.87 7.62
C TYR A 471 31.74 15.77 7.73
N THR A 472 31.44 16.21 8.95
CA THR A 472 30.34 17.15 9.23
C THR A 472 30.83 18.23 10.18
N GLN A 473 30.16 19.39 10.23
CA GLN A 473 30.47 20.46 11.21
C GLN A 473 30.50 19.94 12.68
N ARG A 474 29.80 18.84 12.98
CA ARG A 474 29.85 18.16 14.30
C ARG A 474 31.26 17.70 14.69
N VAL A 475 32.09 17.37 13.70
CA VAL A 475 33.48 16.88 13.87
C VAL A 475 34.47 17.98 13.49
N GLU A 476 34.21 18.71 12.41
CA GLU A 476 35.05 19.79 11.89
C GLU A 476 34.25 21.11 11.82
N PRO A 477 34.09 21.86 12.94
CA PRO A 477 33.25 23.06 12.98
C PRO A 477 33.59 24.13 11.95
N LYS A 478 34.85 24.20 11.48
CA LYS A 478 35.30 25.09 10.39
C LYS A 478 34.53 24.91 9.07
N LEU A 479 33.88 23.77 8.86
CA LEU A 479 32.92 23.56 7.76
C LEU A 479 31.66 24.46 7.84
N ALA A 480 31.57 25.37 8.81
CA ALA A 480 30.61 26.46 8.83
C ALA A 480 31.07 27.71 8.05
N LEU A 481 32.38 27.88 7.87
CA LEU A 481 32.99 28.99 7.12
C LEU A 481 33.17 28.66 5.62
N VAL A 482 32.57 27.55 5.16
CA VAL A 482 32.59 27.14 3.74
C VAL A 482 31.35 27.69 3.08
N GLU A 483 31.51 28.77 2.32
CA GLU A 483 30.45 29.39 1.54
C GLU A 483 30.26 28.66 0.21
N VAL A 484 29.01 28.41 -0.17
CA VAL A 484 28.65 27.75 -1.43
C VAL A 484 27.69 28.65 -2.21
N HIS A 485 28.06 28.95 -3.45
CA HIS A 485 27.29 29.77 -4.37
C HIS A 485 26.92 28.98 -5.61
N LEU A 486 25.65 29.03 -6.01
CA LEU A 486 25.11 28.39 -7.22
C LEU A 486 24.62 29.46 -8.22
N PRO A 487 24.65 29.19 -9.54
CA PRO A 487 24.05 30.06 -10.54
C PRO A 487 22.56 30.28 -10.23
N LYS A 488 22.02 31.47 -10.47
CA LYS A 488 20.60 31.77 -10.20
C LYS A 488 19.69 30.92 -11.07
N GLU A 489 20.16 30.64 -12.27
CA GLU A 489 19.55 29.83 -13.30
C GLU A 489 19.43 28.37 -12.86
N ALA A 490 20.31 27.88 -11.96
CA ALA A 490 20.29 26.51 -11.45
C ALA A 490 19.02 26.17 -10.65
N PHE A 491 18.30 27.18 -10.15
CA PHE A 491 17.02 27.02 -9.45
C PHE A 491 15.81 27.22 -10.39
N SER A 492 16.04 27.57 -11.66
CA SER A 492 14.99 27.77 -12.65
C SER A 492 14.44 26.43 -13.15
N GLU A 493 13.16 26.40 -13.49
CA GLU A 493 12.51 25.21 -14.05
C GLU A 493 13.09 24.88 -15.44
N GLY A 494 13.32 23.59 -15.73
CA GLY A 494 13.80 23.12 -17.03
C GLY A 494 15.23 23.52 -17.39
N TRP A 495 15.94 24.26 -16.52
CA TRP A 495 17.37 24.53 -16.69
C TRP A 495 18.18 23.26 -16.44
N GLU A 496 19.17 22.99 -17.30
CA GLU A 496 20.13 21.90 -17.15
C GLU A 496 21.57 22.43 -17.14
N PRO A 497 22.51 21.80 -16.39
CA PRO A 497 23.89 22.23 -16.34
C PRO A 497 24.61 22.21 -17.69
N THR A 498 25.14 23.35 -18.10
CA THR A 498 26.04 23.48 -19.25
C THR A 498 27.50 23.17 -18.86
N LYS A 499 28.38 23.02 -19.85
CA LYS A 499 29.85 22.99 -19.64
C LYS A 499 30.43 24.26 -18.99
N THR A 500 29.66 25.32 -18.86
CA THR A 500 30.03 26.59 -18.19
C THR A 500 29.31 26.81 -16.86
N SER A 501 28.56 25.81 -16.39
CA SER A 501 27.78 25.89 -15.15
C SER A 501 28.59 25.30 -13.98
N TYR A 502 28.94 26.14 -13.01
CA TYR A 502 29.75 25.75 -11.86
C TYR A 502 29.08 26.14 -10.53
N MET A 503 29.27 25.32 -9.51
CA MET A 503 29.11 25.68 -8.11
C MET A 503 30.43 26.29 -7.62
N GLU A 504 30.37 27.50 -7.09
CA GLU A 504 31.52 28.21 -6.52
C GLU A 504 31.63 27.96 -5.01
N ILE A 505 32.78 27.48 -4.55
CA ILE A 505 33.07 27.22 -3.14
C ILE A 505 34.18 28.16 -2.67
N LYS A 506 33.99 28.78 -1.50
CA LYS A 506 34.95 29.71 -0.86
C LYS A 506 35.11 29.35 0.62
N ALA A 507 36.29 29.59 1.17
CA ALA A 507 36.53 29.54 2.62
C ALA A 507 37.71 30.46 3.00
N PRO A 508 37.82 30.90 4.28
CA PRO A 508 38.92 31.75 4.73
C PRO A 508 40.29 31.11 4.48
N GLY A 509 41.17 31.84 3.78
CA GLY A 509 42.53 31.41 3.46
C GLY A 509 42.65 30.46 2.26
N MET A 510 41.56 30.25 1.49
CA MET A 510 41.54 29.39 0.31
C MET A 510 41.17 30.18 -0.95
N ASP A 511 41.72 29.78 -2.10
CA ASP A 511 41.30 30.26 -3.42
C ASP A 511 39.89 29.76 -3.80
N LEU A 512 39.32 30.36 -4.86
CA LEU A 512 37.99 30.04 -5.37
C LEU A 512 37.96 28.69 -6.12
N LEU A 513 37.35 27.68 -5.51
CA LEU A 513 37.10 26.36 -6.12
C LEU A 513 35.83 26.39 -6.99
N LYS A 514 35.89 25.75 -8.18
CA LYS A 514 34.75 25.71 -9.13
C LYS A 514 34.38 24.28 -9.51
N ILE A 515 33.35 23.76 -8.85
CA ILE A 515 32.83 22.40 -9.09
C ILE A 515 31.87 22.40 -10.29
N PRO A 516 32.11 21.63 -11.38
CA PRO A 516 31.19 21.57 -12.51
C PRO A 516 29.83 21.00 -12.12
N LEU A 517 28.73 21.67 -12.49
CA LEU A 517 27.37 21.19 -12.19
C LEU A 517 26.92 20.06 -13.11
N SER A 518 27.59 19.84 -14.24
CA SER A 518 27.48 18.60 -15.03
C SER A 518 27.74 17.35 -14.18
N LYS A 519 27.24 16.19 -14.59
CA LYS A 519 27.52 14.92 -13.90
C LYS A 519 29.03 14.62 -13.91
N PRO A 520 29.69 14.38 -12.75
CA PRO A 520 31.07 13.91 -12.73
C PRO A 520 31.22 12.52 -13.35
N PRO A 521 32.40 12.19 -13.92
CA PRO A 521 32.65 10.90 -14.58
C PRO A 521 32.94 9.76 -13.59
N GLU A 522 33.48 10.07 -12.41
CA GLU A 522 34.02 9.11 -11.45
C GLU A 522 33.03 8.76 -10.34
N ILE A 523 33.23 7.58 -9.75
CA ILE A 523 32.41 7.02 -8.67
C ILE A 523 33.34 6.67 -7.49
N SER A 524 32.91 7.05 -6.29
CA SER A 524 33.56 6.81 -5.01
C SER A 524 32.70 5.82 -4.21
N ASP A 525 33.19 4.58 -4.05
CA ASP A 525 32.48 3.52 -3.34
C ASP A 525 32.77 3.52 -1.82
N GLY A 526 31.83 2.96 -1.04
CA GLY A 526 31.97 2.87 0.43
C GLY A 526 31.74 4.19 1.18
N VAL A 527 31.11 5.18 0.52
CA VAL A 527 30.70 6.43 1.15
C VAL A 527 29.64 6.13 2.20
N SER A 528 29.83 6.66 3.42
CA SER A 528 29.01 6.30 4.59
C SER A 528 28.52 7.51 5.40
N VAL A 529 27.22 7.48 5.72
CA VAL A 529 26.46 8.54 6.40
C VAL A 529 25.49 7.90 7.41
N TRP A 530 25.85 8.00 8.69
CA TRP A 530 25.18 7.24 9.77
C TRP A 530 25.22 5.74 9.47
N GLU A 531 24.10 5.01 9.58
CA GLU A 531 24.02 3.57 9.29
C GLU A 531 23.95 3.25 7.79
N TRP A 532 23.89 4.26 6.89
CA TRP A 532 23.85 4.05 5.45
C TRP A 532 25.26 4.04 4.84
N SER A 533 25.50 3.15 3.89
CA SER A 533 26.67 3.13 3.02
C SER A 533 26.32 2.76 1.57
N GLY A 534 26.94 3.42 0.61
CA GLY A 534 26.74 3.19 -0.82
C GLY A 534 27.80 3.87 -1.68
N SER A 535 27.50 4.10 -2.96
CA SER A 535 28.38 4.87 -3.87
C SER A 535 28.04 6.36 -3.88
N ALA A 536 28.96 7.19 -4.38
CA ALA A 536 28.71 8.60 -4.70
C ALA A 536 29.48 9.01 -5.95
N LEU A 537 29.08 10.09 -6.62
CA LEU A 537 29.86 10.66 -7.71
C LEU A 537 31.01 11.49 -7.14
N ASP A 538 32.23 11.25 -7.60
CA ASP A 538 33.43 11.94 -7.09
C ASP A 538 33.63 13.27 -7.85
N GLU A 539 33.87 14.37 -7.13
CA GLU A 539 34.05 15.71 -7.74
C GLU A 539 35.49 15.96 -8.21
N GLY A 540 36.38 14.96 -8.10
CA GLY A 540 37.71 14.96 -8.68
C GLY A 540 38.80 15.55 -7.79
N ASP A 541 40.04 15.44 -8.28
CA ASP A 541 41.23 15.68 -7.45
C ASP A 541 41.46 17.15 -7.07
N GLU A 542 41.00 18.11 -7.87
CA GLU A 542 41.03 19.55 -7.51
C GLU A 542 40.19 19.81 -6.24
N ALA A 543 38.99 19.23 -6.18
CA ALA A 543 38.13 19.31 -5.00
C ALA A 543 38.73 18.56 -3.80
N SER A 544 39.34 17.39 -4.06
CA SER A 544 40.07 16.61 -3.06
C SER A 544 41.23 17.39 -2.43
N GLU A 545 42.08 18.02 -3.24
CA GLU A 545 43.23 18.80 -2.78
C GLU A 545 42.79 20.06 -2.01
N TRP A 546 41.78 20.78 -2.51
CA TRP A 546 41.25 21.97 -1.85
C TRP A 546 40.66 21.63 -0.46
N PHE A 547 39.79 20.61 -0.37
CA PHE A 547 39.23 20.20 0.92
C PHE A 547 40.28 19.54 1.82
N THR A 548 41.26 18.81 1.27
CA THR A 548 42.37 18.26 2.05
C THR A 548 43.22 19.36 2.69
N THR A 549 43.50 20.43 1.94
CA THR A 549 44.24 21.61 2.41
C THR A 549 43.44 22.36 3.47
N TYR A 550 42.18 22.70 3.19
CA TYR A 550 41.33 23.43 4.13
C TYR A 550 41.04 22.64 5.43
N ILE A 551 40.83 21.33 5.33
CA ILE A 551 40.57 20.47 6.48
C ILE A 551 41.87 20.09 7.20
N GLY A 552 43.02 20.11 6.53
CA GLY A 552 44.31 19.65 7.05
C GLY A 552 44.38 18.13 7.21
N LYS A 553 43.50 17.40 6.50
CA LYS A 553 43.31 15.94 6.57
C LYS A 553 42.82 15.45 5.20
N PRO A 554 43.29 14.31 4.69
CA PRO A 554 42.83 13.74 3.41
C PRO A 554 41.29 13.64 3.32
N SER A 555 40.72 14.41 2.39
CA SER A 555 39.28 14.63 2.24
C SER A 555 38.91 14.68 0.75
N ARG A 556 37.75 14.14 0.37
CA ARG A 556 37.17 14.29 -0.99
C ARG A 556 35.78 14.91 -0.90
N LEU A 557 35.39 15.65 -1.93
CA LEU A 557 34.00 16.10 -2.12
C LEU A 557 33.28 15.10 -3.03
N VAL A 558 32.10 14.66 -2.62
CA VAL A 558 31.26 13.72 -3.38
C VAL A 558 29.82 14.22 -3.48
N ARG A 559 29.14 13.84 -4.56
CA ARG A 559 27.74 14.17 -4.86
C ARG A 559 26.89 12.90 -4.83
N PHE A 560 25.70 12.95 -4.23
CA PHE A 560 24.81 11.80 -4.11
C PHE A 560 24.48 11.25 -5.50
N ASN A 561 24.79 9.98 -5.74
CA ASN A 561 24.59 9.36 -7.04
C ASN A 561 23.13 8.92 -7.18
N ALA A 562 22.21 9.87 -7.35
CA ALA A 562 20.77 9.60 -7.47
C ALA A 562 20.37 8.74 -8.70
N ALA A 563 21.33 8.39 -9.55
CA ALA A 563 21.18 7.43 -10.64
C ALA A 563 21.59 5.99 -10.25
N SER A 564 22.17 5.78 -9.07
CA SER A 564 22.47 4.46 -8.50
C SER A 564 21.87 4.25 -7.11
N GLU A 565 22.03 5.21 -6.21
CA GLU A 565 21.68 5.09 -4.81
C GLU A 565 20.23 5.45 -4.52
N CYS A 566 19.63 4.65 -3.64
CA CYS A 566 18.43 5.01 -2.90
C CYS A 566 18.78 5.05 -1.40
N ARG A 567 18.23 6.01 -0.68
CA ARG A 567 18.36 6.10 0.77
C ARG A 567 17.00 6.48 1.35
N PRO A 568 16.26 5.53 1.95
CA PRO A 568 14.92 5.79 2.44
C PRO A 568 14.95 6.64 3.72
N VAL A 569 13.84 7.35 3.95
CA VAL A 569 13.44 7.83 5.27
C VAL A 569 13.04 6.63 6.12
N ASP A 570 13.28 6.71 7.43
CA ASP A 570 12.82 5.71 8.43
C ASP A 570 11.33 5.34 8.19
N PRO A 571 11.03 4.09 7.75
CA PRO A 571 9.70 3.71 7.30
C PRO A 571 8.60 3.82 8.37
N VAL A 572 8.99 3.81 9.66
CA VAL A 572 8.07 4.02 10.79
C VAL A 572 7.43 5.40 10.74
N TYR A 573 8.13 6.40 10.18
CA TYR A 573 7.68 7.79 10.12
C TYR A 573 7.16 8.18 8.73
N ALA A 574 7.82 7.74 7.65
CA ALA A 574 7.42 8.08 6.28
C ALA A 574 7.90 7.05 5.24
N ASN A 575 7.28 5.87 5.23
CA ASN A 575 7.50 4.85 4.20
C ASN A 575 7.30 5.40 2.77
N GLY A 576 8.10 4.93 1.81
CA GLY A 576 8.08 5.37 0.40
C GLY A 576 8.75 6.73 0.13
N HIS A 577 9.24 7.43 1.15
CA HIS A 577 9.97 8.69 0.99
C HIS A 577 11.48 8.48 1.03
N ASN A 578 12.20 9.11 0.09
CA ASN A 578 13.67 9.03 -0.02
C ASN A 578 14.36 10.34 0.40
N ILE A 579 15.67 10.28 0.61
CA ILE A 579 16.54 11.42 0.96
C ILE A 579 17.91 11.29 0.27
N MET A 580 18.60 12.42 0.11
CA MET A 580 20.02 12.45 -0.26
C MET A 580 20.90 12.32 1.01
N PHE A 581 21.97 13.11 1.16
CA PHE A 581 22.79 13.15 2.38
C PHE A 581 22.14 13.91 3.57
N SER A 582 20.82 14.08 3.55
CA SER A 582 20.03 14.63 4.67
C SER A 582 20.14 13.75 5.92
N ASP A 583 20.16 14.31 7.14
CA ASP A 583 20.36 13.46 8.34
C ASP A 583 19.27 12.37 8.48
N GLY A 584 18.01 12.66 8.14
CA GLY A 584 16.93 11.66 8.13
C GLY A 584 15.58 12.05 7.50
N PHE A 585 15.39 13.29 7.04
CA PHE A 585 14.18 13.75 6.36
C PHE A 585 14.51 14.75 5.23
N PRO A 586 13.70 14.85 4.17
CA PRO A 586 14.01 15.67 2.98
C PRO A 586 13.76 17.16 3.19
N PHE A 587 12.84 17.55 4.08
CA PHE A 587 12.50 18.95 4.34
C PHE A 587 12.40 19.24 5.85
N MET A 588 12.65 20.49 6.24
CA MET A 588 12.52 20.98 7.61
C MET A 588 11.89 22.37 7.64
N MET A 589 10.96 22.58 8.58
CA MET A 589 10.24 23.84 8.80
C MET A 589 10.46 24.39 10.21
N ILE A 590 10.57 25.71 10.32
CA ILE A 590 10.66 26.48 11.58
C ILE A 590 9.86 27.79 11.40
N SER A 591 9.17 28.27 12.44
CA SER A 591 8.58 29.63 12.44
C SER A 591 9.55 30.68 12.98
N GLN A 592 9.45 31.91 12.47
CA GLN A 592 10.18 33.05 13.00
C GLN A 592 9.77 33.31 14.46
N GLU A 593 8.50 33.10 14.80
CA GLU A 593 7.98 33.28 16.15
C GLU A 593 8.52 32.24 17.15
N SER A 594 8.77 30.99 16.71
CA SER A 594 9.56 30.00 17.48
C SER A 594 10.98 30.47 17.74
N LEU A 595 11.65 31.06 16.73
CA LEU A 595 13.01 31.57 16.89
C LEU A 595 13.04 32.78 17.83
N ASP A 596 12.11 33.71 17.70
CA ASP A 596 12.01 34.89 18.55
C ASP A 596 11.63 34.51 20.00
N ALA A 597 10.79 33.50 20.19
CA ALA A 597 10.49 32.94 21.51
C ALA A 597 11.72 32.29 22.16
N LEU A 598 12.51 31.53 21.39
CA LEU A 598 13.78 30.97 21.87
C LEU A 598 14.79 32.08 22.20
N ASN A 599 14.96 33.05 21.30
CA ASN A 599 15.93 34.14 21.46
C ASN A 599 15.63 35.06 22.66
N LYS A 600 14.38 35.15 23.11
CA LYS A 600 13.99 35.84 24.36
C LYS A 600 14.47 35.11 25.64
N LEU A 601 14.84 33.84 25.54
CA LEU A 601 15.35 33.01 26.65
C LEU A 601 16.88 32.93 26.68
N LEU A 602 17.54 33.23 25.56
CA LEU A 602 19.00 33.20 25.44
C LEU A 602 19.64 34.51 25.93
N LYS A 603 20.87 34.42 26.43
CA LYS A 603 21.70 35.60 26.75
C LYS A 603 22.12 36.37 25.50
N GLU A 604 22.35 35.65 24.42
CA GLU A 604 22.74 36.14 23.10
C GLU A 604 21.82 35.49 22.06
N PRO A 605 21.03 36.26 21.29
CA PRO A 605 20.19 35.72 20.23
C PRO A 605 21.00 34.96 19.17
N VAL A 606 20.45 33.84 18.68
CA VAL A 606 21.05 33.06 17.58
C VAL A 606 20.29 33.27 16.27
N PRO A 607 20.99 33.36 15.12
CA PRO A 607 20.37 33.43 13.80
C PRO A 607 19.78 32.07 13.34
N ILE A 608 18.78 32.13 12.46
CA ILE A 608 18.08 30.95 11.92
C ILE A 608 19.01 29.96 11.19
N ASN A 609 20.10 30.44 10.60
CA ASN A 609 21.05 29.63 9.83
C ASN A 609 21.66 28.49 10.67
N ARG A 610 21.80 28.64 12.00
CA ARG A 610 22.27 27.60 12.91
C ARG A 610 21.35 26.36 12.96
N PHE A 611 20.07 26.52 12.65
CA PHE A 611 19.10 25.43 12.63
C PHE A 611 18.89 24.80 11.24
N ARG A 612 19.36 25.45 10.18
CA ARG A 612 19.28 24.99 8.78
C ARG A 612 17.90 24.42 8.35
N PRO A 613 16.78 25.15 8.57
CA PRO A 613 15.51 24.80 7.97
C PRO A 613 15.59 24.93 6.44
N ASN A 614 14.70 24.22 5.74
CA ASN A 614 14.42 24.41 4.33
C ASN A 614 13.36 25.49 4.11
N ILE A 615 12.44 25.64 5.08
CA ILE A 615 11.30 26.54 5.01
C ILE A 615 11.24 27.33 6.33
N LEU A 616 11.34 28.66 6.23
CA LEU A 616 11.09 29.59 7.35
C LEU A 616 9.70 30.20 7.14
N VAL A 617 8.85 30.11 8.15
CA VAL A 617 7.47 30.62 8.11
C VAL A 617 7.27 31.77 9.11
N GLY A 618 6.17 32.50 8.97
CA GLY A 618 5.78 33.56 9.91
C GLY A 618 4.28 33.86 9.83
N GLY A 619 3.78 34.65 10.77
CA GLY A 619 2.35 34.93 10.94
C GLY A 619 1.62 33.87 11.79
N CYS A 620 2.32 33.17 12.69
CA CYS A 620 1.76 32.13 13.55
C CYS A 620 2.19 32.28 15.01
N GLU A 621 1.48 31.62 15.93
CA GLU A 621 1.90 31.56 17.34
C GLU A 621 3.25 30.81 17.48
N PRO A 622 4.11 31.17 18.45
CA PRO A 622 5.36 30.46 18.69
C PRO A 622 5.14 28.95 18.88
N PHE A 623 5.93 28.14 18.17
CA PHE A 623 5.86 26.68 18.15
C PHE A 623 4.55 26.10 17.56
N ALA A 624 3.72 26.89 16.88
CA ALA A 624 2.55 26.37 16.18
C ALA A 624 2.93 25.31 15.13
N GLU A 625 4.11 25.43 14.50
CA GLU A 625 4.60 24.48 13.51
C GLU A 625 4.90 23.09 14.09
N ASP A 626 5.02 22.94 15.41
CA ASP A 626 5.12 21.62 16.04
C ASP A 626 3.88 20.76 15.75
N LEU A 627 2.69 21.38 15.59
CA LEU A 627 1.39 20.71 15.57
C LEU A 627 0.83 20.39 14.17
N TRP A 628 1.41 20.95 13.11
CA TRP A 628 0.84 20.86 11.75
C TRP A 628 1.08 19.48 11.14
N THR A 629 0.05 18.80 10.65
CA THR A 629 0.17 17.46 10.06
C THR A 629 -0.01 17.46 8.55
N GLU A 630 -0.84 18.35 8.01
CA GLU A 630 -0.97 18.58 6.57
C GLU A 630 -0.83 20.06 6.27
N ILE A 631 0.11 20.39 5.39
CA ILE A 631 0.50 21.77 5.05
C ILE A 631 0.53 21.87 3.52
N LYS A 632 -0.09 22.91 2.97
CA LYS A 632 0.00 23.25 1.55
C LYS A 632 0.75 24.56 1.35
N ILE A 633 1.73 24.57 0.46
CA ILE A 633 2.52 25.76 0.09
C ILE A 633 2.49 25.87 -1.42
N SER A 634 1.94 26.96 -1.96
CA SER A 634 1.69 27.08 -3.41
C SER A 634 0.91 25.84 -3.92
N GLU A 635 1.39 25.17 -4.97
CA GLU A 635 0.81 23.91 -5.45
C GLU A 635 1.25 22.65 -4.67
N PHE A 636 2.18 22.72 -3.72
CA PHE A 636 2.79 21.55 -3.08
C PHE A 636 2.10 21.12 -1.79
N SER A 637 1.83 19.82 -1.67
CA SER A 637 1.34 19.17 -0.45
C SER A 637 2.51 18.60 0.37
N PHE A 638 2.60 18.98 1.65
CA PHE A 638 3.57 18.48 2.62
C PHE A 638 2.87 17.85 3.82
N LYS A 639 3.43 16.73 4.30
CA LYS A 639 3.03 16.11 5.56
C LYS A 639 4.02 16.48 6.66
N GLY A 640 3.51 16.93 7.80
CA GLY A 640 4.26 17.05 9.05
C GLY A 640 4.46 15.67 9.67
N VAL A 641 5.72 15.26 9.84
CA VAL A 641 6.06 13.87 10.17
C VAL A 641 6.60 13.72 11.59
N ARG A 642 7.50 14.61 12.02
CA ARG A 642 8.19 14.46 13.32
C ARG A 642 8.83 15.76 13.77
N LEU A 643 8.75 16.06 15.07
CA LEU A 643 9.57 17.13 15.68
C LEU A 643 11.07 16.87 15.48
N CYS A 644 11.82 17.90 15.09
CA CYS A 644 13.25 17.79 14.81
C CYS A 644 14.07 17.78 16.11
N SER A 645 14.55 16.60 16.51
CA SER A 645 15.47 16.46 17.64
C SER A 645 16.83 17.07 17.30
N ARG A 646 17.28 18.07 18.08
CA ARG A 646 18.50 18.82 17.78
C ARG A 646 19.75 18.15 18.37
N CYS A 647 20.77 18.05 17.54
CA CYS A 647 22.13 17.63 17.93
C CYS A 647 22.98 18.88 18.24
N LYS A 648 24.31 18.75 18.40
CA LYS A 648 25.21 19.90 18.67
C LYS A 648 25.43 20.88 17.49
N MET A 649 24.81 20.66 16.33
CA MET A 649 24.93 21.57 15.17
C MET A 649 24.58 23.04 15.49
N PRO A 650 23.45 23.37 16.15
CA PRO A 650 23.05 24.77 16.33
C PRO A 650 23.91 25.55 17.32
N THR A 651 24.82 24.89 18.06
CA THR A 651 25.73 25.58 19.00
C THR A 651 27.02 26.07 18.35
N ILE A 652 27.25 25.71 17.08
CA ILE A 652 28.38 26.20 16.27
C ILE A 652 27.98 27.54 15.66
N ASN A 653 28.70 28.60 16.03
CA ASN A 653 28.56 29.89 15.37
C ASN A 653 28.98 29.75 13.89
N GLN A 654 28.08 30.06 12.96
CA GLN A 654 28.35 29.87 11.54
C GLN A 654 29.37 30.89 10.99
N ASP A 655 29.48 32.07 11.62
CA ASP A 655 30.36 33.16 11.17
C ASP A 655 31.80 33.04 11.69
N THR A 656 32.04 32.20 12.71
CA THR A 656 33.36 32.04 13.36
C THR A 656 33.80 30.60 13.60
N ALA A 657 32.95 29.60 13.30
CA ALA A 657 33.11 28.18 13.64
C ALA A 657 33.30 27.85 15.13
N ILE A 658 33.20 28.83 16.05
CA ILE A 658 33.34 28.60 17.49
C ILE A 658 32.08 27.89 18.00
N ALA A 659 32.28 26.77 18.69
CA ALA A 659 31.20 26.02 19.35
C ALA A 659 30.96 26.53 20.77
N GLY A 660 29.69 26.78 21.12
CA GLY A 660 29.24 27.10 22.48
C GLY A 660 28.30 26.03 23.07
N PRO A 661 27.69 26.29 24.24
CA PRO A 661 26.65 25.45 24.83
C PRO A 661 25.23 25.77 24.32
N GLU A 662 24.97 27.03 23.98
CA GLU A 662 23.65 27.50 23.54
C GLU A 662 23.48 27.42 22.02
N PRO A 663 22.27 27.15 21.49
CA PRO A 663 20.96 27.17 22.17
C PRO A 663 20.55 25.84 22.83
N ASN A 664 21.42 24.82 22.83
CA ASN A 664 21.05 23.47 23.26
C ASN A 664 20.81 23.36 24.76
N GLU A 665 21.55 24.10 25.58
CA GLU A 665 21.31 24.15 27.03
C GLU A 665 19.92 24.69 27.37
N THR A 666 19.49 25.76 26.70
CA THR A 666 18.15 26.33 26.87
C THR A 666 17.08 25.41 26.30
N LEU A 667 17.26 24.86 25.09
CA LEU A 667 16.32 23.90 24.51
C LEU A 667 16.16 22.63 25.37
N MET A 668 17.21 22.15 26.03
CA MET A 668 17.11 21.02 26.97
C MET A 668 16.25 21.35 28.21
N LYS A 669 16.28 22.60 28.67
CA LYS A 669 15.51 23.09 29.83
C LYS A 669 14.02 23.32 29.49
N VAL A 670 13.71 23.90 28.31
CA VAL A 670 12.33 24.30 27.96
C VAL A 670 11.63 23.44 26.91
N ARG A 671 12.35 22.63 26.13
CA ARG A 671 11.82 21.86 24.98
C ARG A 671 12.42 20.45 24.86
N SER A 672 12.72 19.82 26.00
CA SER A 672 13.07 18.39 26.04
C SER A 672 11.85 17.48 25.88
N ASP A 673 12.08 16.20 25.59
CA ASP A 673 11.08 15.14 25.61
C ASP A 673 10.29 15.10 26.93
N LYS A 674 10.95 15.33 28.07
CA LYS A 674 10.31 15.45 29.38
C LYS A 674 9.26 16.57 29.48
N VAL A 675 9.41 17.64 28.68
CA VAL A 675 8.51 18.81 28.69
C VAL A 675 7.43 18.66 27.62
N LEU A 676 7.80 18.26 26.40
CA LEU A 676 6.88 18.20 25.25
C LEU A 676 6.11 16.88 25.15
N ARG A 677 6.61 15.80 25.76
CA ARG A 677 6.11 14.42 25.62
C ARG A 677 6.25 13.63 26.93
N PRO A 678 5.65 14.09 28.06
CA PRO A 678 5.88 13.50 29.39
C PRO A 678 5.51 11.99 29.44
N ASP A 679 4.43 11.59 28.75
CA ASP A 679 3.87 10.23 28.79
C ASP A 679 4.60 9.21 27.89
N LYS A 680 5.64 9.63 27.16
CA LYS A 680 6.45 8.76 26.30
C LYS A 680 7.76 8.33 27.01
N LYS A 681 8.35 7.21 26.58
CA LYS A 681 9.66 6.77 27.10
C LYS A 681 10.73 7.83 26.81
N GLN A 682 11.30 8.39 27.88
CA GLN A 682 12.25 9.49 27.82
C GLN A 682 13.60 9.05 27.23
N GLN A 683 14.17 9.89 26.36
CA GLN A 683 15.39 9.61 25.58
C GLN A 683 16.49 10.66 25.78
N GLY A 684 16.23 11.73 26.54
CA GLY A 684 17.15 12.86 26.73
C GLY A 684 17.24 13.80 25.54
N LYS A 685 16.25 13.77 24.64
CA LYS A 685 16.22 14.57 23.40
C LYS A 685 15.52 15.90 23.61
N PHE A 686 15.87 16.90 22.82
CA PHE A 686 15.22 18.22 22.79
C PHE A 686 14.98 18.70 21.36
N TYR A 687 13.92 19.50 21.18
CA TYR A 687 13.26 19.66 19.89
C TYR A 687 13.07 21.14 19.50
N PHE A 688 13.23 21.44 18.21
CA PHE A 688 12.97 22.77 17.67
C PHE A 688 12.70 22.68 16.17
N GLY A 689 11.54 23.13 15.71
CA GLY A 689 11.07 22.95 14.32
C GLY A 689 10.65 21.50 14.00
N GLN A 690 10.04 21.35 12.83
CA GLN A 690 9.40 20.11 12.36
C GLN A 690 10.09 19.56 11.10
N ASN A 691 10.16 18.24 10.97
CA ASN A 691 10.58 17.55 9.75
C ASN A 691 9.35 17.22 8.90
N LEU A 692 9.45 17.45 7.59
CA LEU A 692 8.37 17.24 6.62
C LEU A 692 8.78 16.28 5.50
N VAL A 693 7.78 15.68 4.84
CA VAL A 693 7.92 15.06 3.52
C VAL A 693 6.94 15.69 2.53
N CYS A 694 7.31 15.77 1.24
CA CYS A 694 6.40 16.16 0.17
C CYS A 694 5.60 14.94 -0.29
N THR A 695 4.26 15.04 -0.32
CA THR A 695 3.37 13.93 -0.72
C THR A 695 2.95 14.00 -2.19
N ASP A 696 3.28 15.08 -2.90
CA ASP A 696 3.03 15.21 -4.33
C ASP A 696 4.11 14.49 -5.16
N ASN A 697 3.67 13.75 -6.19
CA ASN A 697 4.55 13.17 -7.20
C ASN A 697 4.88 14.20 -8.29
N LEU A 698 6.16 14.31 -8.67
CA LEU A 698 6.61 15.19 -9.76
C LEU A 698 6.55 14.54 -11.16
N SER A 699 6.14 13.27 -11.27
CA SER A 699 6.36 12.42 -12.44
C SER A 699 5.65 12.81 -13.75
N ALA A 700 4.84 13.87 -13.79
CA ALA A 700 4.05 14.22 -14.99
C ALA A 700 3.73 15.72 -15.20
N LYS A 701 4.24 16.65 -14.37
CA LYS A 701 3.91 18.08 -14.50
C LYS A 701 5.13 19.01 -14.40
N LYS A 702 5.40 19.69 -15.52
CA LYS A 702 6.08 21.00 -15.56
C LYS A 702 5.28 22.04 -14.75
N GLY A 703 5.93 23.05 -14.21
CA GLY A 703 5.33 24.25 -13.60
C GLY A 703 5.53 24.43 -12.08
N LYS A 704 5.87 23.38 -11.32
CA LYS A 704 5.84 23.44 -9.85
C LYS A 704 7.11 24.04 -9.23
N MET A 705 6.99 25.24 -8.67
CA MET A 705 8.03 25.97 -7.91
C MET A 705 7.42 26.59 -6.64
N VAL A 706 8.17 26.59 -5.54
CA VAL A 706 7.88 27.38 -4.33
C VAL A 706 8.75 28.64 -4.35
N LYS A 707 8.19 29.78 -3.97
CA LYS A 707 8.86 31.09 -3.87
C LYS A 707 8.77 31.65 -2.46
N VAL A 708 9.72 32.51 -2.11
CA VAL A 708 9.63 33.32 -0.89
C VAL A 708 8.45 34.28 -1.02
N GLY A 709 7.51 34.20 -0.07
CA GLY A 709 6.25 34.95 -0.09
C GLY A 709 5.03 34.16 -0.58
N ASP A 710 5.20 32.90 -0.99
CA ASP A 710 4.05 32.03 -1.28
C ASP A 710 3.22 31.78 0.00
N PRO A 711 1.88 31.77 -0.09
CA PRO A 711 1.01 31.53 1.05
C PRO A 711 1.08 30.08 1.54
N ILE A 712 0.96 29.91 2.85
CA ILE A 712 1.00 28.62 3.55
C ILE A 712 -0.38 28.37 4.18
N PHE A 713 -0.95 27.21 3.89
CA PHE A 713 -2.24 26.76 4.41
C PHE A 713 -2.05 25.51 5.26
N VAL A 714 -2.37 25.59 6.55
CA VAL A 714 -2.43 24.42 7.43
C VAL A 714 -3.79 23.77 7.26
N LEU A 715 -3.82 22.57 6.67
CA LEU A 715 -5.04 21.82 6.37
C LEU A 715 -5.45 20.96 7.58
N GLN A 716 -4.48 20.36 8.26
CA GLN A 716 -4.69 19.56 9.47
C GLN A 716 -3.63 19.86 10.53
N LYS A 717 -4.02 19.70 11.80
CA LYS A 717 -3.15 19.79 12.97
C LYS A 717 -3.61 18.81 14.06
N VAL A 718 -2.68 18.35 14.89
CA VAL A 718 -2.96 17.59 16.11
C VAL A 718 -3.26 18.50 17.30
N SER A 719 -3.72 17.91 18.41
CA SER A 719 -4.03 18.64 19.65
C SER A 719 -2.78 18.97 20.47
N SER A 720 -1.74 18.13 20.38
CA SER A 720 -0.54 18.22 21.22
C SER A 720 0.77 17.85 20.52
N ALA A 721 1.89 18.37 21.02
CA ALA A 721 3.24 18.01 20.57
C ALA A 721 3.63 16.54 20.90
N ALA A 722 2.84 15.86 21.74
CA ALA A 722 2.98 14.44 22.03
C ALA A 722 2.36 13.56 20.93
N GLU A 723 1.30 14.03 20.27
CA GLU A 723 0.70 13.42 19.08
C GLU A 723 1.58 13.66 17.83
N ALA A 724 2.13 14.87 17.66
CA ALA A 724 3.02 15.25 16.53
C ALA A 724 4.39 14.55 16.50
N ALA A 725 4.61 13.59 17.40
CA ALA A 725 5.88 12.93 17.64
C ALA A 725 5.71 11.50 18.16
N ALA A 726 4.59 10.86 17.80
CA ALA A 726 4.35 9.43 17.96
C ALA A 726 5.29 8.62 17.04
#